data_AF-E3S617-F1
#
_entry.id   AF-E3S617-F1
#
_cell.length_a   1.000
_cell.length_b   1.000
_cell.length_c   1.000
_cell.angle_alpha   90.00
_cell.angle_beta   90.00
_cell.angle_gamma   90.00
#
_symmetry.space_group_name_H-M   'P 1'
#
loop_
_entity.id
_entity.type
_entity.pdbx_description
1 polymer ?
#
loop_
_entity_poly.entity_id
_entity_poly.type
_entity_poly.pdbx_seq_one_letter_code
_entity_poly.pdbx_strand_id
1 'polypeptide(L)'
;MLLEDQRQLHEDLERLEDAAAERLLDDPPHIRDRLARDHDIARFLEQIESQSSRLLKIYEDEDGKREDEVRSLAHGDTMESFMQQIAEIRDFHNRYPNEPVENLEKVYKKRSPEDQMQSIAAIGSMFTGEEGFGRFFDLSTLHVQYSNIDILRDKRRLSYLQFLDHFDVFTPPERQKKLKSEDYFRWLKAMQDYLENFMRRTKPLENLEKLFANFDKEFEELWAKEEVPGWEKDNAESAPANGEAQGEGIWCSACKKGFSKETVYENHLTGKKHKKALQESQNGAQDTKQTNSTSADIQRFKERAIAEREFRIKKLVAAMQTERSDTKVNVERKQGMTERERQQELEQLYSETLEDGAKDDDKDSDGEGTIANPLKLPLAWDGKPIPFWLYKLHGLGQELPCEICGNFVYKGRRAFDKHFNEPRHIHGLKCLGITNATLFREITSIEEAEALWRKIQKDKKKERALAENVVEMEDNEGNVMPEKVYRDLAAAAYLHDDRMIKHKQIKPSEVILSSNGLWMTYFGWFLDISELSNSATDNGLTISAKYHASERASRGKRYYGRSEDIFGLGCIYSEMMYQIVARISAQQGKGYTHYANLYQVEKELEMLLKSNQGNQRVRHLAQLIKTMMVRDDEARPRNSEVVNVLDVDFQDGLSFFGACYP
;
A
#
# COMPACT_ATOMS: atom_id res chain seq x y z
N MET A 1 -16.14 -20.31 26.03
CA MET A 1 -15.33 -20.88 27.13
C MET A 1 -14.38 -19.81 27.58
N LEU A 2 -14.40 -19.42 28.86
CA LEU A 2 -13.56 -18.32 29.34
C LEU A 2 -12.07 -18.68 29.26
N LEU A 3 -11.70 -19.95 29.41
CA LEU A 3 -10.30 -20.39 29.28
C LEU A 3 -9.78 -20.30 27.85
N GLU A 4 -10.61 -20.64 26.85
CA GLU A 4 -10.24 -20.47 25.44
C GLU A 4 -10.19 -18.98 25.08
N ASP A 5 -11.12 -18.16 25.56
CA ASP A 5 -11.06 -16.71 25.40
C ASP A 5 -9.77 -16.14 26.02
N GLN A 6 -9.34 -16.61 27.19
CA GLN A 6 -8.06 -16.21 27.80
C GLN A 6 -6.86 -16.62 26.92
N ARG A 7 -6.86 -17.86 26.41
CA ARG A 7 -5.79 -18.37 25.54
C ARG A 7 -5.72 -17.54 24.25
N GLN A 8 -6.85 -17.27 23.62
CA GLN A 8 -6.95 -16.50 22.39
C GLN A 8 -6.50 -15.05 22.61
N LEU A 9 -6.89 -14.43 23.73
CA LEU A 9 -6.45 -13.07 24.07
C LEU A 9 -4.93 -13.00 24.32
N HIS A 10 -4.35 -13.98 25.01
CA HIS A 10 -2.89 -14.06 25.18
C HIS A 10 -2.17 -14.25 23.84
N GLU A 11 -2.69 -15.14 22.98
CA GLU A 11 -2.14 -15.33 21.64
C GLU A 11 -2.21 -14.03 20.82
N ASP A 12 -3.34 -13.33 20.83
CA ASP A 12 -3.51 -12.05 20.12
C ASP A 12 -2.54 -10.99 20.63
N LEU A 13 -2.34 -10.88 21.95
CA LEU A 13 -1.37 -9.98 22.56
C LEU A 13 0.06 -10.29 22.11
N GLU A 14 0.48 -11.56 22.16
CA GLU A 14 1.82 -11.98 21.72
C GLU A 14 2.03 -11.67 20.23
N ARG A 15 1.01 -11.89 19.38
CA ARG A 15 1.11 -11.55 17.95
C ARG A 15 1.16 -10.04 17.69
N LEU A 16 0.43 -9.24 18.46
CA LEU A 16 0.48 -7.77 18.35
C LEU A 16 1.85 -7.23 18.78
N GLU A 17 2.44 -7.79 19.84
CA GLU A 17 3.78 -7.45 20.31
C GLU A 17 4.84 -7.81 19.25
N ASP A 18 4.80 -9.02 18.70
CA ASP A 18 5.68 -9.47 17.61
C ASP A 18 5.55 -8.56 16.39
N ALA A 19 4.32 -8.21 16.01
CA ALA A 19 4.04 -7.36 14.85
C ALA A 19 4.55 -5.92 15.04
N ALA A 20 4.42 -5.38 16.24
CA ALA A 20 4.97 -4.07 16.61
C ALA A 20 6.50 -4.11 16.61
N ALA A 21 7.10 -5.15 17.17
CA ALA A 21 8.56 -5.34 17.18
C ALA A 21 9.12 -5.47 15.75
N GLU A 22 8.49 -6.26 14.88
CA GLU A 22 8.89 -6.41 13.48
C GLU A 22 8.87 -5.07 12.75
N ARG A 23 7.83 -4.27 12.94
CA ARG A 23 7.72 -2.94 12.29
C ARG A 23 8.71 -1.94 12.84
N LEU A 24 9.01 -1.99 14.13
CA LEU A 24 10.01 -1.11 14.74
C LEU A 24 11.42 -1.34 14.16
N LEU A 25 11.71 -2.54 13.66
CA LEU A 25 12.98 -2.87 13.00
C LEU A 25 13.09 -2.28 11.58
N ASP A 26 11.96 -1.94 10.94
CA ASP A 26 11.97 -1.28 9.65
C ASP A 26 12.27 0.21 9.83
N ASP A 27 13.29 0.74 9.14
CA ASP A 27 13.60 2.19 9.11
C ASP A 27 13.48 2.75 7.68
N PRO A 28 12.25 3.11 7.23
CA PRO A 28 12.04 3.68 5.91
C PRO A 28 12.77 5.03 5.73
N PRO A 29 13.32 5.33 4.54
CA PRO A 29 14.02 6.59 4.29
C PRO A 29 13.05 7.79 4.24
N HIS A 30 11.86 7.59 3.65
CA HIS A 30 10.89 8.67 3.47
C HIS A 30 10.05 8.91 4.73
N ILE A 31 9.80 10.19 5.05
CA ILE A 31 9.01 10.59 6.23
C ILE A 31 7.60 10.01 6.21
N ARG A 32 6.96 9.96 5.04
CA ARG A 32 5.63 9.39 4.84
C ARG A 32 5.55 7.93 5.27
N ASP A 33 6.56 7.15 4.91
CA ASP A 33 6.60 5.72 5.17
C ASP A 33 6.95 5.43 6.63
N ARG A 34 7.85 6.25 7.23
CA ARG A 34 8.10 6.23 8.68
C ARG A 34 6.83 6.54 9.47
N LEU A 35 6.08 7.55 9.03
CA LEU A 35 4.85 7.93 9.68
C LEU A 35 3.78 6.84 9.56
N ALA A 36 3.65 6.20 8.39
CA ALA A 36 2.76 5.05 8.20
C ALA A 36 3.12 3.89 9.15
N ARG A 37 4.41 3.56 9.28
CA ARG A 37 4.90 2.58 10.26
C ARG A 37 4.51 2.98 11.68
N ASP A 38 4.73 4.22 12.08
CA ASP A 38 4.46 4.69 13.45
C ASP A 38 2.96 4.67 13.79
N HIS A 39 2.09 5.03 12.83
CA HIS A 39 0.62 4.91 12.99
C HIS A 39 0.17 3.46 13.07
N ASP A 40 0.79 2.56 12.30
CA ASP A 40 0.49 1.13 12.40
C ASP A 40 0.85 0.58 13.78
N ILE A 41 2.03 0.93 14.30
CA ILE A 41 2.46 0.54 15.64
C ILE A 41 1.51 1.11 16.69
N ALA A 42 1.12 2.39 16.59
CA ALA A 42 0.15 2.99 17.50
C ALA A 42 -1.18 2.23 17.51
N ARG A 43 -1.69 1.80 16.34
CA ARG A 43 -2.89 0.97 16.25
C ARG A 43 -2.74 -0.37 16.97
N PHE A 44 -1.57 -1.02 16.87
CA PHE A 44 -1.33 -2.26 17.62
C PHE A 44 -1.29 -2.02 19.13
N LEU A 45 -0.70 -0.91 19.58
CA LEU A 45 -0.68 -0.55 21.00
C LEU A 45 -2.09 -0.30 21.55
N GLU A 46 -2.95 0.38 20.79
CA GLU A 46 -4.37 0.57 21.15
C GLU A 46 -5.12 -0.78 21.23
N GLN A 47 -4.84 -1.70 20.30
CA GLN A 47 -5.40 -3.06 20.35
C GLN A 47 -4.90 -3.83 21.57
N ILE A 48 -3.60 -3.76 21.88
CA ILE A 48 -2.99 -4.37 23.07
C ILE A 48 -3.68 -3.86 24.35
N GLU A 49 -3.90 -2.55 24.46
CA GLU A 49 -4.57 -1.95 25.62
C GLU A 49 -6.02 -2.48 25.77
N SER A 50 -6.76 -2.53 24.67
CA SER A 50 -8.14 -3.04 24.64
C SER A 50 -8.22 -4.52 25.03
N GLN A 51 -7.38 -5.37 24.44
CA GLN A 51 -7.36 -6.80 24.71
C GLN A 51 -6.87 -7.10 26.12
N SER A 52 -5.84 -6.39 26.60
CA SER A 52 -5.35 -6.49 27.97
C SER A 52 -6.43 -6.12 28.97
N SER A 53 -7.20 -5.07 28.70
CA SER A 53 -8.32 -4.65 29.55
C SER A 53 -9.43 -5.71 29.61
N ARG A 54 -9.74 -6.37 28.48
CA ARG A 54 -10.69 -7.49 28.45
C ARG A 54 -10.16 -8.70 29.21
N LEU A 55 -8.89 -9.03 29.02
CA LEU A 55 -8.23 -10.16 29.69
C LEU A 55 -8.18 -9.97 31.21
N LEU A 56 -7.87 -8.76 31.68
CA LEU A 56 -7.88 -8.41 33.10
C LEU A 56 -9.26 -8.64 33.74
N LYS A 57 -10.34 -8.22 33.08
CA LYS A 57 -11.72 -8.48 33.56
C LYS A 57 -12.03 -9.97 33.70
N ILE A 58 -11.51 -10.80 32.80
CA ILE A 58 -11.68 -12.26 32.91
C ILE A 58 -10.85 -12.83 34.07
N TYR A 59 -9.68 -12.26 34.36
CA TYR A 59 -8.86 -12.64 35.51
C TYR A 59 -9.43 -12.20 36.86
N GLU A 60 -10.06 -11.01 36.91
CA GLU A 60 -10.77 -10.51 38.10
C GLU A 60 -11.91 -11.43 38.52
N ASP A 61 -12.56 -12.10 37.54
CA ASP A 61 -13.59 -13.12 37.74
C ASP A 61 -14.68 -12.70 38.74
N GLU A 62 -15.21 -11.48 38.60
CA GLU A 62 -16.22 -10.92 39.52
C GLU A 62 -17.47 -11.83 39.65
N ASP A 63 -17.83 -12.55 38.58
CA ASP A 63 -18.97 -13.46 38.53
C ASP A 63 -18.65 -14.89 39.02
N GLY A 64 -17.38 -15.23 39.28
CA GLY A 64 -16.91 -16.57 39.64
C GLY A 64 -17.02 -17.64 38.53
N LYS A 65 -17.39 -17.22 37.32
CA LYS A 65 -17.66 -18.12 36.18
C LYS A 65 -16.40 -18.83 35.69
N ARG A 66 -15.24 -18.16 35.76
CA ARG A 66 -13.97 -18.78 35.36
C ARG A 66 -13.58 -19.85 36.37
N GLU A 67 -13.70 -19.57 37.67
CA GLU A 67 -13.51 -20.59 38.70
C GLU A 67 -14.47 -21.77 38.52
N ASP A 68 -15.74 -21.53 38.24
CA ASP A 68 -16.73 -22.59 38.02
C ASP A 68 -16.40 -23.44 36.78
N GLU A 69 -15.95 -22.84 35.68
CA GLU A 69 -15.47 -23.55 34.49
C GLU A 69 -14.24 -24.43 34.82
N VAL A 70 -13.27 -23.90 35.56
CA VAL A 70 -12.09 -24.65 36.02
C VAL A 70 -12.49 -25.80 36.93
N ARG A 71 -13.42 -25.57 37.88
CA ARG A 71 -13.90 -26.63 38.78
C ARG A 71 -14.64 -27.72 38.01
N SER A 72 -15.47 -27.35 37.04
CA SER A 72 -16.19 -28.28 36.16
C SER A 72 -15.23 -29.16 35.35
N LEU A 73 -14.14 -28.59 34.86
CA LEU A 73 -13.09 -29.34 34.16
C LEU A 73 -12.26 -30.23 35.09
N ALA A 74 -12.07 -29.82 36.35
CA ALA A 74 -11.23 -30.52 37.31
C ALA A 74 -11.97 -31.59 38.15
N HIS A 75 -13.28 -31.46 38.36
CA HIS A 75 -14.07 -32.33 39.23
C HIS A 75 -15.22 -32.99 38.46
N GLY A 76 -15.07 -34.29 38.13
CA GLY A 76 -16.07 -35.08 37.40
C GLY A 76 -15.42 -36.14 36.51
N ASP A 77 -16.21 -36.77 35.62
CA ASP A 77 -15.65 -37.56 34.52
C ASP A 77 -15.15 -36.60 33.43
N THR A 78 -13.83 -36.39 33.40
CA THR A 78 -13.17 -35.46 32.48
C THR A 78 -13.42 -35.78 31.02
N MET A 79 -13.66 -37.06 30.69
CA MET A 79 -13.92 -37.50 29.32
C MET A 79 -15.31 -37.09 28.86
N GLU A 80 -16.31 -37.11 29.74
CA GLU A 80 -17.68 -36.69 29.41
C GLU A 80 -17.74 -35.19 29.11
N SER A 81 -17.11 -34.37 29.97
CA SER A 81 -17.01 -32.91 29.79
C SER A 81 -16.28 -32.55 28.49
N PHE A 82 -15.17 -33.24 28.18
CA PHE A 82 -14.44 -33.05 26.93
C PHE A 82 -15.27 -33.41 25.68
N MET A 83 -16.02 -34.52 25.73
CA MET A 83 -16.88 -34.95 24.63
C MET A 83 -18.05 -33.98 24.41
N GLN A 84 -18.57 -33.38 25.48
CA GLN A 84 -19.60 -32.34 25.39
C GLN A 84 -19.06 -31.08 24.68
N GLN A 85 -17.85 -30.61 25.04
CA GLN A 85 -17.21 -29.48 24.36
C GLN A 85 -16.93 -29.77 22.87
N ILE A 86 -16.47 -30.98 22.55
CA ILE A 86 -16.30 -31.40 21.14
C ILE A 86 -17.63 -31.38 20.39
N ALA A 87 -18.72 -31.82 21.02
CA ALA A 87 -20.03 -31.81 20.40
C ALA A 87 -20.49 -30.38 20.08
N GLU A 88 -20.26 -29.42 20.98
CA GLU A 88 -20.54 -27.99 20.76
C GLU A 88 -19.72 -27.42 19.59
N ILE A 89 -18.42 -27.70 19.54
CA ILE A 89 -17.55 -27.25 18.44
C ILE A 89 -17.99 -27.86 17.09
N ARG A 90 -18.33 -29.15 17.08
CA ARG A 90 -18.83 -29.83 15.86
C ARG A 90 -20.15 -29.25 15.40
N ASP A 91 -21.07 -28.96 16.33
CA ASP A 91 -22.35 -28.33 15.99
C ASP A 91 -22.15 -26.92 15.45
N PHE A 92 -21.25 -26.12 16.03
CA PHE A 92 -20.86 -24.83 15.48
C PHE A 92 -20.34 -24.94 14.04
N HIS A 93 -19.37 -25.83 13.78
CA HIS A 93 -18.81 -26.02 12.44
C HIS A 93 -19.85 -26.58 11.44
N ASN A 94 -20.82 -27.37 11.90
CA ASN A 94 -21.93 -27.84 11.07
C ASN A 94 -22.89 -26.70 10.69
N ARG A 95 -23.11 -25.74 11.59
CA ARG A 95 -23.94 -24.55 11.34
C ARG A 95 -23.23 -23.52 10.46
N TYR A 96 -21.91 -23.38 10.62
CA TYR A 96 -21.08 -22.40 9.92
C TYR A 96 -19.93 -23.06 9.13
N PRO A 97 -20.23 -23.91 8.13
CA PRO A 97 -19.22 -24.70 7.42
C PRO A 97 -18.28 -23.87 6.54
N ASN A 98 -18.64 -22.63 6.22
CA ASN A 98 -17.86 -21.71 5.38
C ASN A 98 -17.22 -20.57 6.19
N GLU A 99 -17.33 -20.60 7.52
CA GLU A 99 -16.71 -19.56 8.35
C GLU A 99 -15.20 -19.75 8.35
N PRO A 100 -14.42 -18.78 7.84
CA PRO A 100 -12.97 -18.90 7.80
C PRO A 100 -12.40 -18.81 9.22
N VAL A 101 -11.47 -19.70 9.54
CA VAL A 101 -10.72 -19.59 10.80
C VAL A 101 -9.83 -18.35 10.72
N GLU A 102 -10.02 -17.41 11.66
CA GLU A 102 -9.15 -16.25 11.81
C GLU A 102 -7.73 -16.72 12.13
N ASN A 103 -6.82 -16.49 11.18
CA ASN A 103 -5.40 -16.80 11.37
C ASN A 103 -4.70 -15.51 11.80
N LEU A 104 -4.54 -15.33 13.12
CA LEU A 104 -3.91 -14.15 13.72
C LEU A 104 -2.51 -13.89 13.15
N GLU A 105 -1.76 -14.95 12.81
CA GLU A 105 -0.45 -14.80 12.16
C GLU A 105 -0.56 -14.08 10.81
N LYS A 106 -1.57 -14.41 10.01
CA LYS A 106 -1.81 -13.75 8.71
C LYS A 106 -2.32 -12.32 8.89
N VAL A 107 -3.11 -12.06 9.93
CA VAL A 107 -3.69 -10.73 10.19
C VAL A 107 -2.59 -9.70 10.48
N TYR A 108 -1.57 -10.08 11.25
CA TYR A 108 -0.53 -9.15 11.69
C TYR A 108 0.79 -9.25 10.91
N LYS A 109 0.90 -10.22 10.00
CA LYS A 109 2.06 -10.38 9.11
C LYS A 109 2.40 -9.08 8.38
N LYS A 110 3.69 -8.92 8.07
CA LYS A 110 4.18 -7.83 7.24
C LYS A 110 3.33 -7.68 5.96
N ARG A 111 2.87 -6.46 5.76
CA ARG A 111 1.94 -6.08 4.69
C ARG A 111 2.49 -6.44 3.32
N SER A 112 1.59 -6.85 2.42
CA SER A 112 1.95 -6.90 1.00
C SER A 112 2.24 -5.48 0.49
N PRO A 113 2.96 -5.32 -0.64
CA PRO A 113 3.16 -4.01 -1.25
C PRO A 113 1.85 -3.24 -1.51
N GLU A 114 0.77 -3.97 -1.80
CA GLU A 114 -0.57 -3.39 -2.00
C GLU A 114 -1.14 -2.82 -0.70
N ASP A 115 -1.04 -3.56 0.41
CA ASP A 115 -1.51 -3.11 1.73
C ASP A 115 -0.67 -1.94 2.27
N GLN A 116 0.63 -1.92 1.96
CA GLN A 116 1.51 -0.81 2.31
C GLN A 116 1.09 0.47 1.59
N MET A 117 0.75 0.37 0.30
CA MET A 117 0.26 1.51 -0.48
C MET A 117 -1.06 2.07 0.05
N GLN A 118 -1.98 1.19 0.49
CA GLN A 118 -3.22 1.62 1.14
C GLN A 118 -2.96 2.36 2.46
N SER A 119 -2.02 1.88 3.28
CA SER A 119 -1.63 2.56 4.51
C SER A 119 -1.08 3.96 4.24
N ILE A 120 -0.14 4.04 3.30
CA ILE A 120 0.47 5.30 2.88
C ILE A 120 -0.60 6.28 2.38
N ALA A 121 -1.56 5.81 1.58
CA ALA A 121 -2.67 6.63 1.11
C ALA A 121 -3.56 7.12 2.26
N ALA A 122 -3.82 6.27 3.25
CA ALA A 122 -4.56 6.65 4.46
C ALA A 122 -3.83 7.76 5.23
N ILE A 123 -2.51 7.65 5.41
CA ILE A 123 -1.69 8.72 6.02
C ILE A 123 -1.73 10.00 5.18
N GLY A 124 -1.64 9.90 3.85
CA GLY A 124 -1.77 11.05 2.96
C GLY A 124 -3.08 11.82 3.13
N SER A 125 -4.17 11.14 3.46
CA SER A 125 -5.47 11.79 3.73
C SER A 125 -5.53 12.53 5.07
N MET A 126 -4.60 12.24 6.00
CA MET A 126 -4.55 12.88 7.32
C MET A 126 -3.87 14.25 7.30
N PHE A 127 -3.09 14.56 6.26
CA PHE A 127 -2.30 15.78 6.16
C PHE A 127 -2.74 16.63 4.98
N THR A 128 -2.63 17.95 5.11
CA THR A 128 -2.72 18.81 3.93
C THR A 128 -1.43 18.71 3.12
N GLY A 129 -1.51 19.01 1.82
CA GLY A 129 -0.31 19.01 0.96
C GLY A 129 0.76 19.99 1.43
N GLU A 130 0.37 21.07 2.10
CA GLU A 130 1.29 22.07 2.65
C GLU A 130 1.99 21.59 3.95
N GLU A 131 1.38 20.67 4.70
CA GLU A 131 1.97 20.09 5.92
C GLU A 131 3.13 19.13 5.63
N GLY A 132 3.20 18.57 4.41
CA GLY A 132 4.29 17.70 3.99
C GLY A 132 4.49 16.50 4.91
N PHE A 133 3.41 15.79 5.26
CA PHE A 133 3.41 14.65 6.19
C PHE A 133 3.98 14.98 7.58
N GLY A 134 3.64 16.17 8.11
CA GLY A 134 4.05 16.58 9.44
C GLY A 134 5.37 17.35 9.52
N ARG A 135 6.00 17.64 8.39
CA ARG A 135 7.24 18.41 8.35
C ARG A 135 7.02 19.90 8.57
N PHE A 136 5.88 20.42 8.14
CA PHE A 136 5.55 21.84 8.18
C PHE A 136 4.16 22.06 8.76
N PHE A 137 3.92 23.25 9.32
CA PHE A 137 2.59 23.70 9.67
C PHE A 137 1.92 24.39 8.49
N ASP A 138 0.64 24.10 8.30
CA ASP A 138 -0.26 24.85 7.43
C ASP A 138 -1.08 25.85 8.26
N LEU A 139 -0.46 26.98 8.60
CA LEU A 139 -1.11 28.08 9.34
C LEU A 139 -1.67 29.17 8.42
N SER A 140 -1.77 28.91 7.12
CA SER A 140 -2.18 29.90 6.11
C SER A 140 -3.59 30.46 6.38
N THR A 141 -4.54 29.57 6.66
CA THR A 141 -5.93 29.93 7.02
C THR A 141 -6.01 30.65 8.35
N LEU A 142 -5.25 30.20 9.36
CA LEU A 142 -5.18 30.82 10.68
C LEU A 142 -4.53 32.20 10.64
N HIS A 143 -3.59 32.46 9.72
CA HIS A 143 -3.00 33.79 9.49
C HIS A 143 -4.02 34.77 8.88
N VAL A 144 -4.83 34.31 7.93
CA VAL A 144 -5.92 35.13 7.37
C VAL A 144 -6.94 35.47 8.44
N GLN A 145 -7.33 34.50 9.28
CA GLN A 145 -8.20 34.75 10.42
C GLN A 145 -7.58 35.75 11.39
N TYR A 146 -6.31 35.55 11.78
CA TYR A 146 -5.57 36.45 12.66
C TYR A 146 -5.58 37.89 12.14
N SER A 147 -5.34 38.07 10.85
CA SER A 147 -5.31 39.39 10.19
C SER A 147 -6.67 40.11 10.19
N ASN A 148 -7.76 39.35 10.32
CA ASN A 148 -9.11 39.88 10.32
C ASN A 148 -9.61 40.27 11.73
N ILE A 149 -8.98 39.78 12.80
CA ILE A 149 -9.39 40.08 14.19
C ILE A 149 -9.12 41.55 14.51
N ASP A 150 -10.18 42.31 14.83
CA ASP A 150 -10.11 43.76 15.00
C ASP A 150 -9.18 44.21 16.15
N ILE A 151 -9.10 43.44 17.25
CA ILE A 151 -8.25 43.78 18.40
C ILE A 151 -6.76 43.52 18.16
N LEU A 152 -6.44 42.67 17.18
CA LEU A 152 -5.08 42.30 16.76
C LEU A 152 -4.67 42.99 15.47
N ARG A 153 -5.59 43.73 14.84
CA ARG A 153 -5.33 44.52 13.66
C ARG A 153 -4.46 45.71 14.04
N ASP A 154 -3.17 45.45 14.09
CA ASP A 154 -2.16 46.48 14.21
C ASP A 154 -2.26 47.43 13.00
N LYS A 155 -1.70 48.64 13.08
CA LYS A 155 -1.68 49.55 11.91
C LYS A 155 -0.90 48.97 10.72
N ARG A 156 -0.14 47.89 10.94
CA ARG A 156 0.54 47.07 9.92
C ARG A 156 0.04 45.62 10.00
N ARG A 157 -0.58 45.13 8.94
CA ARG A 157 -0.88 43.70 8.80
C ARG A 157 0.43 42.92 8.76
N LEU A 158 0.62 41.97 9.67
CA LEU A 158 1.81 41.13 9.70
C LEU A 158 1.87 40.27 8.43
N SER A 159 3.04 40.19 7.81
CA SER A 159 3.28 39.20 6.75
C SER A 159 3.21 37.78 7.33
N TYR A 160 3.07 36.76 6.48
CA TYR A 160 3.01 35.37 6.96
C TYR A 160 4.28 34.98 7.73
N LEU A 161 5.47 35.38 7.25
CA LEU A 161 6.74 35.14 7.95
C LEU A 161 6.79 35.83 9.32
N GLN A 162 6.34 37.08 9.39
CA GLN A 162 6.27 37.80 10.67
C GLN A 162 5.25 37.15 11.62
N PHE A 163 4.13 36.65 11.09
CA PHE A 163 3.14 35.93 11.88
C PHE A 163 3.74 34.65 12.47
N LEU A 164 4.47 33.85 11.70
CA LEU A 164 5.15 32.65 12.18
C LEU A 164 6.14 32.92 13.34
N ASP A 165 6.72 34.12 13.41
CA ASP A 165 7.59 34.54 14.51
C ASP A 165 6.84 35.02 15.76
N HIS A 166 5.54 35.36 15.66
CA HIS A 166 4.84 36.10 16.73
C HIS A 166 3.49 35.49 17.17
N PHE A 167 2.97 34.44 16.51
CA PHE A 167 1.63 33.91 16.80
C PHE A 167 1.49 33.29 18.20
N ASP A 168 2.58 32.93 18.86
CA ASP A 168 2.68 32.42 20.23
C ASP A 168 3.05 33.51 21.26
N VAL A 169 3.28 34.75 20.80
CA VAL A 169 3.65 35.89 21.63
C VAL A 169 2.39 36.66 22.03
N PHE A 170 1.81 36.25 23.16
CA PHE A 170 0.54 36.81 23.66
C PHE A 170 0.65 38.07 24.53
N THR A 171 1.80 38.75 24.58
CA THR A 171 2.00 39.91 25.49
C THR A 171 1.16 41.15 25.11
N PRO A 172 1.06 41.57 23.83
CA PRO A 172 -0.04 42.40 23.32
C PRO A 172 -1.18 41.53 22.78
N PRO A 173 -2.45 41.98 22.73
CA PRO A 173 -3.04 43.28 23.09
C PRO A 173 -3.52 43.38 24.55
N GLU A 174 -3.95 44.58 24.97
CA GLU A 174 -4.49 44.85 26.32
C GLU A 174 -5.52 43.78 26.78
N ARG A 175 -5.36 43.27 28.01
CA ARG A 175 -6.20 42.25 28.66
C ARG A 175 -7.70 42.47 28.46
N GLN A 176 -8.17 43.71 28.63
CA GLN A 176 -9.58 44.08 28.47
C GLN A 176 -10.11 43.96 27.03
N LYS A 177 -9.26 44.12 26.00
CA LYS A 177 -9.65 43.94 24.61
C LYS A 177 -9.79 42.45 24.27
N LYS A 178 -8.85 41.62 24.76
CA LYS A 178 -8.91 40.16 24.62
C LYS A 178 -10.22 39.59 25.19
N LEU A 179 -10.59 40.01 26.40
CA LEU A 179 -11.80 39.53 27.11
C LEU A 179 -13.13 39.87 26.42
N LYS A 180 -13.14 40.88 25.54
CA LYS A 180 -14.34 41.33 24.82
C LYS A 180 -14.42 40.79 23.39
N SER A 181 -13.33 40.22 22.87
CA SER A 181 -13.28 39.73 21.49
C SER A 181 -13.61 38.25 21.41
N GLU A 182 -14.80 37.94 20.91
CA GLU A 182 -15.21 36.56 20.61
C GLU A 182 -14.38 35.97 19.47
N ASP A 183 -14.01 36.79 18.47
CA ASP A 183 -13.21 36.33 17.33
C ASP A 183 -11.80 35.92 17.75
N TYR A 184 -11.19 36.61 18.72
CA TYR A 184 -9.91 36.21 19.29
C TYR A 184 -9.99 34.87 20.01
N PHE A 185 -11.03 34.67 20.83
CA PHE A 185 -11.22 33.40 21.54
C PHE A 185 -11.45 32.23 20.55
N ARG A 186 -12.23 32.45 19.49
CA ARG A 186 -12.43 31.46 18.42
C ARG A 186 -11.13 31.12 17.71
N TRP A 187 -10.31 32.12 17.42
CA TRP A 187 -9.01 31.91 16.79
C TRP A 187 -8.04 31.16 17.72
N LEU A 188 -8.00 31.48 19.01
CA LEU A 188 -7.20 30.72 19.99
C LEU A 188 -7.63 29.26 20.05
N LYS A 189 -8.96 29.00 20.07
CA LYS A 189 -9.48 27.64 20.00
C LYS A 189 -9.02 26.92 18.73
N ALA A 190 -9.23 27.54 17.57
CA ALA A 190 -8.85 26.94 16.28
C ALA A 190 -7.33 26.70 16.17
N MET A 191 -6.50 27.61 16.70
CA MET A 191 -5.05 27.46 16.74
C MET A 191 -4.62 26.31 17.67
N GLN A 192 -5.19 26.24 18.86
CA GLN A 192 -4.94 25.13 19.79
C GLN A 192 -5.36 23.79 19.19
N ASP A 193 -6.59 23.70 18.67
CA ASP A 193 -7.13 22.47 18.07
C ASP A 193 -6.27 22.00 16.89
N TYR A 194 -5.80 22.94 16.06
CA TYR A 194 -4.88 22.65 14.96
C TYR A 194 -3.56 22.06 15.47
N LEU A 195 -2.89 22.74 16.42
CA LEU A 195 -1.58 22.32 16.92
C LEU A 195 -1.66 20.99 17.68
N GLU A 196 -2.70 20.77 18.49
CA GLU A 196 -2.91 19.50 19.18
C GLU A 196 -3.16 18.36 18.20
N ASN A 197 -4.05 18.56 17.22
CA ASN A 197 -4.33 17.54 16.22
C ASN A 197 -3.08 17.27 15.36
N PHE A 198 -2.35 18.31 14.96
CA PHE A 198 -1.10 18.15 14.23
C PHE A 198 -0.11 17.30 15.02
N MET A 199 0.12 17.60 16.31
CA MET A 199 1.01 16.81 17.18
C MET A 199 0.56 15.34 17.31
N ARG A 200 -0.76 15.09 17.43
CA ARG A 200 -1.33 13.73 17.45
C ARG A 200 -1.07 12.97 16.15
N ARG A 201 -1.17 13.64 15.02
CA ARG A 201 -0.91 13.02 13.70
C ARG A 201 0.58 12.81 13.44
N THR A 202 1.47 13.65 13.96
CA THR A 202 2.92 13.55 13.71
C THR A 202 3.66 12.66 14.70
N LYS A 203 3.16 12.51 15.93
CA LYS A 203 3.82 11.75 17.01
C LYS A 203 2.87 10.72 17.64
N PRO A 204 2.35 9.74 16.88
CA PRO A 204 1.35 8.80 17.37
C PRO A 204 1.88 7.83 18.44
N LEU A 205 3.21 7.65 18.55
CA LEU A 205 3.85 6.77 19.53
C LEU A 205 4.16 7.45 20.87
N GLU A 206 4.03 8.76 20.96
CA GLU A 206 4.23 9.48 22.22
C GLU A 206 2.95 9.46 23.06
N ASN A 207 3.08 9.39 24.39
CA ASN A 207 1.93 9.49 25.29
C ASN A 207 1.48 10.95 25.43
N LEU A 208 0.71 11.41 24.46
CA LEU A 208 0.25 12.80 24.36
C LEU A 208 -0.75 13.17 25.45
N GLU A 209 -1.56 12.23 25.95
CA GLU A 209 -2.48 12.47 27.07
C GLU A 209 -1.71 12.85 28.35
N LYS A 210 -0.63 12.12 28.64
CA LYS A 210 0.24 12.46 29.78
C LYS A 210 0.95 13.80 29.57
N LEU A 211 1.37 14.09 28.34
CA LEU A 211 2.02 15.36 28.00
C LEU A 211 1.06 16.55 28.17
N PHE A 212 -0.18 16.44 27.68
CA PHE A 212 -1.20 17.47 27.85
C PHE A 212 -1.62 17.62 29.31
N ALA A 213 -1.80 16.52 30.04
CA ALA A 213 -2.07 16.57 31.48
C ALA A 213 -0.94 17.26 32.27
N ASN A 214 0.32 17.13 31.84
CA ASN A 214 1.43 17.86 32.46
C ASN A 214 1.36 19.36 32.16
N PHE A 215 0.96 19.77 30.94
CA PHE A 215 0.74 21.18 30.62
C PHE A 215 -0.39 21.77 31.46
N ASP A 216 -1.48 21.02 31.63
CA ASP A 216 -2.63 21.45 32.42
C ASP A 216 -2.24 21.62 33.91
N LYS A 217 -1.46 20.67 34.46
CA LYS A 217 -0.91 20.79 35.83
C LYS A 217 0.01 22.00 35.98
N GLU A 218 0.93 22.22 35.05
CA GLU A 218 1.83 23.37 35.09
C GLU A 218 1.04 24.69 35.03
N PHE A 219 0.01 24.74 34.19
CA PHE A 219 -0.90 25.88 34.14
C PHE A 219 -1.62 26.09 35.47
N GLU A 220 -2.19 25.04 36.06
CA GLU A 220 -2.89 25.13 37.35
C GLU A 220 -1.97 25.64 38.46
N GLU A 221 -0.73 25.16 38.52
CA GLU A 221 0.27 25.62 39.49
C GLU A 221 0.63 27.10 39.29
N LEU A 222 0.89 27.52 38.04
CA LEU A 222 1.21 28.92 37.72
C LEU A 222 0.00 29.83 37.92
N TRP A 223 -1.21 29.36 37.61
CA TRP A 223 -2.45 30.10 37.82
C TRP A 223 -2.76 30.28 39.30
N ALA A 224 -2.52 29.25 40.12
CA ALA A 224 -2.66 29.32 41.57
C ALA A 224 -1.65 30.30 42.20
N LYS A 225 -0.43 30.37 41.66
CA LYS A 225 0.61 31.32 42.07
C LYS A 225 0.43 32.72 41.47
N GLU A 226 -0.48 32.88 40.51
CA GLU A 226 -0.72 34.13 39.77
C GLU A 226 0.50 34.61 38.95
N GLU A 227 1.32 33.66 38.49
CA GLU A 227 2.58 33.87 37.75
C GLU A 227 2.44 33.58 36.25
N VAL A 228 1.22 33.48 35.72
CA VAL A 228 0.99 33.24 34.29
C VAL A 228 1.37 34.49 33.49
N PRO A 229 2.34 34.42 32.56
CA PRO A 229 2.84 35.59 31.84
C PRO A 229 1.74 36.32 31.06
N GLY A 230 1.53 37.61 31.35
CA GLY A 230 0.48 38.44 30.74
C GLY A 230 -0.88 38.40 31.45
N TRP A 231 -1.02 37.56 32.50
CA TRP A 231 -2.24 37.41 33.30
C TRP A 231 -2.01 37.58 34.81
N GLU A 232 -0.82 38.03 35.21
CA GLU A 232 -0.45 38.42 36.58
C GLU A 232 -1.52 39.34 37.20
N LYS A 233 -1.73 39.25 38.52
CA LYS A 233 -2.58 40.21 39.21
C LYS A 233 -1.90 41.57 39.27
N ASP A 234 -2.63 42.61 38.88
CA ASP A 234 -2.27 43.97 39.26
C ASP A 234 -2.25 44.03 40.80
N ASN A 235 -1.08 44.30 41.40
CA ASN A 235 -0.95 44.52 42.83
C ASN A 235 -1.71 45.80 43.25
N ALA A 236 -3.01 45.66 43.48
CA ALA A 236 -3.76 46.53 44.37
C ALA A 236 -3.91 45.78 45.69
N GLU A 237 -3.19 46.24 46.72
CA GLU A 237 -3.25 45.72 48.08
C GLU A 237 -4.71 45.56 48.56
N SER A 238 -5.14 44.33 48.88
CA SER A 238 -5.70 43.94 50.20
C SER A 238 -6.59 42.67 50.18
N ALA A 239 -6.19 41.76 51.07
CA ALA A 239 -6.98 40.79 51.87
C ALA A 239 -7.51 39.46 51.25
N PRO A 240 -7.46 38.34 52.03
CA PRO A 240 -7.77 36.99 51.57
C PRO A 240 -9.24 36.61 51.80
N ALA A 241 -9.80 35.73 50.98
CA ALA A 241 -11.00 34.97 51.33
C ALA A 241 -11.05 33.65 50.55
N ASN A 242 -11.21 32.56 51.32
CA ASN A 242 -11.47 31.21 50.87
C ASN A 242 -12.63 31.11 49.87
N GLY A 243 -12.49 30.19 48.92
CA GLY A 243 -13.58 29.72 48.08
C GLY A 243 -13.06 28.78 47.01
N GLU A 244 -13.13 27.48 47.27
CA GLU A 244 -12.89 26.43 46.27
C GLU A 244 -13.79 26.67 45.05
N ALA A 245 -13.18 26.76 43.87
CA ALA A 245 -13.90 26.85 42.60
C ALA A 245 -13.58 25.62 41.76
N GLN A 246 -14.41 24.59 41.91
CA GLN A 246 -14.61 23.60 40.86
C GLN A 246 -15.39 24.26 39.72
N GLY A 247 -14.88 24.14 38.49
CA GLY A 247 -15.60 24.65 37.32
C GLY A 247 -14.82 24.52 36.04
N GLU A 248 -14.69 23.30 35.52
CA GLU A 248 -14.44 23.07 34.10
C GLU A 248 -15.68 23.54 33.31
N GLY A 249 -15.51 24.44 32.33
CA GLY A 249 -16.62 24.84 31.47
C GLY A 249 -16.33 25.96 30.46
N ILE A 250 -17.23 26.10 29.50
CA ILE A 250 -17.21 27.06 28.39
C ILE A 250 -18.31 28.10 28.61
N TRP A 251 -18.04 29.39 28.38
CA TRP A 251 -18.94 30.50 28.70
C TRP A 251 -19.57 31.16 27.47
N CYS A 252 -20.86 31.50 27.54
CA CYS A 252 -21.53 32.32 26.54
C CYS A 252 -21.69 33.78 26.98
N SER A 253 -21.10 34.72 26.24
CA SER A 253 -21.23 36.17 26.47
C SER A 253 -22.65 36.70 26.28
N ALA A 254 -23.37 36.26 25.23
CA ALA A 254 -24.73 36.70 24.95
C ALA A 254 -25.72 36.24 26.03
N CYS A 255 -25.62 34.98 26.48
CA CYS A 255 -26.55 34.38 27.44
C CYS A 255 -26.15 34.56 28.91
N LYS A 256 -24.93 35.02 29.18
CA LYS A 256 -24.32 35.11 30.52
C LYS A 256 -24.45 33.79 31.31
N LYS A 257 -24.10 32.66 30.68
CA LYS A 257 -24.17 31.32 31.28
C LYS A 257 -22.90 30.51 30.99
N GLY A 258 -22.44 29.76 32.01
CA GLY A 258 -21.37 28.77 31.91
C GLY A 258 -21.94 27.38 31.61
N PHE A 259 -21.22 26.60 30.83
CA PHE A 259 -21.59 25.26 30.40
C PHE A 259 -20.44 24.31 30.70
N SER A 260 -20.70 23.22 31.41
CA SER A 260 -19.64 22.26 31.80
C SER A 260 -19.13 21.40 30.65
N LYS A 261 -19.88 21.28 29.54
CA LYS A 261 -19.52 20.45 28.38
C LYS A 261 -19.64 21.25 27.08
N GLU A 262 -18.69 21.04 26.17
CA GLU A 262 -18.60 21.72 24.89
C GLU A 262 -19.80 21.45 23.97
N THR A 263 -20.23 20.19 23.90
CA THR A 263 -21.40 19.79 23.11
C THR A 263 -22.69 20.48 23.56
N VAL A 264 -22.80 20.81 24.85
CA VAL A 264 -23.95 21.55 25.39
C VAL A 264 -23.84 23.02 25.02
N TYR A 265 -22.62 23.58 25.02
CA TYR A 265 -22.37 24.95 24.61
C TYR A 265 -22.72 25.17 23.13
N GLU A 266 -22.25 24.30 22.23
CA GLU A 266 -22.48 24.43 20.78
C GLU A 266 -23.97 24.32 20.42
N ASN A 267 -24.67 23.36 21.02
CA ASN A 267 -26.12 23.21 20.86
C ASN A 267 -26.89 24.43 21.40
N HIS A 268 -26.38 25.10 22.43
CA HIS A 268 -27.01 26.32 22.95
C HIS A 268 -26.89 27.50 21.97
N LEU A 269 -25.82 27.58 21.15
CA LEU A 269 -25.59 28.69 20.21
C LEU A 269 -26.67 28.77 19.12
N THR A 270 -27.24 27.63 18.73
CA THR A 270 -28.30 27.56 17.73
C THR A 270 -29.70 27.79 18.32
N GLY A 271 -29.83 27.75 19.65
CA GLY A 271 -31.08 27.84 20.38
C GLY A 271 -31.74 29.23 20.33
N LYS A 272 -33.08 29.25 20.34
CA LYS A 272 -33.89 30.49 20.27
C LYS A 272 -33.56 31.51 21.37
N LYS A 273 -33.18 31.05 22.56
CA LYS A 273 -32.78 31.92 23.69
C LYS A 273 -31.47 32.65 23.42
N HIS A 274 -30.49 31.97 22.82
CA HIS A 274 -29.21 32.57 22.46
C HIS A 274 -29.34 33.60 21.34
N LYS A 275 -30.09 33.28 20.28
CA LYS A 275 -30.36 34.22 19.18
C LYS A 275 -31.07 35.49 19.64
N LYS A 276 -32.00 35.37 20.61
CA LYS A 276 -32.69 36.53 21.19
C LYS A 276 -31.76 37.36 22.08
N ALA A 277 -30.94 36.72 22.91
CA ALA A 277 -29.96 37.40 23.76
C ALA A 277 -28.87 38.13 22.95
N LEU A 278 -28.47 37.57 21.79
CA LEU A 278 -27.58 38.24 20.83
C LEU A 278 -28.22 39.51 20.26
N GLN A 279 -29.50 39.46 19.87
CA GLN A 279 -30.24 40.62 19.35
C GLN A 279 -30.43 41.71 20.42
N GLU A 280 -30.67 41.32 21.68
CA GLU A 280 -30.80 42.24 22.81
C GLU A 280 -29.45 42.87 23.20
N SER A 281 -28.34 42.12 23.09
CA SER A 281 -26.98 42.63 23.36
C SER A 281 -26.48 43.64 22.34
N GLN A 282 -27.02 43.62 21.11
CA GLN A 282 -26.68 44.60 20.06
C GLN A 282 -27.42 45.94 20.24
N ASN A 283 -28.51 45.98 21.03
CA ASN A 283 -29.39 47.16 21.12
C ASN A 283 -29.38 47.88 22.49
N GLY A 284 -28.62 47.42 23.49
CA GLY A 284 -28.70 47.94 24.85
C GLY A 284 -27.36 48.36 25.44
N ALA A 285 -26.98 49.63 25.24
CA ALA A 285 -25.94 50.30 26.02
C ALA A 285 -26.59 51.32 26.95
N GLN A 286 -26.95 50.94 28.18
CA GLN A 286 -26.96 51.79 29.39
C GLN A 286 -27.50 51.04 30.62
N ASP A 287 -26.88 51.36 31.77
CA ASP A 287 -27.21 50.95 33.16
C ASP A 287 -26.99 49.46 33.54
N THR A 288 -26.48 49.09 34.72
CA THR A 288 -26.42 49.77 36.02
C THR A 288 -25.29 49.19 36.90
N LYS A 289 -24.79 50.02 37.83
CA LYS A 289 -23.90 49.67 38.96
C LYS A 289 -24.67 48.85 40.02
N GLN A 290 -24.34 47.57 40.22
CA GLN A 290 -24.57 46.78 41.47
C GLN A 290 -24.23 45.27 41.28
N THR A 291 -22.96 44.88 41.00
CA THR A 291 -22.58 43.45 40.88
C THR A 291 -21.08 43.18 41.14
N ASN A 292 -20.44 43.83 42.12
CA ASN A 292 -18.96 43.79 42.20
C ASN A 292 -18.34 42.42 42.54
N SER A 293 -19.03 41.51 43.25
CA SER A 293 -18.47 40.17 43.52
C SER A 293 -18.72 39.19 42.37
N THR A 294 -19.95 39.06 41.89
CA THR A 294 -20.29 38.13 40.80
C THR A 294 -19.66 38.51 39.46
N SER A 295 -19.45 39.81 39.17
CA SER A 295 -18.76 40.21 37.95
C SER A 295 -17.26 39.95 38.00
N ALA A 296 -16.64 39.98 39.19
CA ALA A 296 -15.22 39.68 39.36
C ALA A 296 -14.95 38.18 39.15
N ASP A 297 -15.83 37.31 39.67
CA ASP A 297 -15.74 35.86 39.45
C ASP A 297 -15.97 35.50 37.97
N ILE A 298 -16.96 36.12 37.31
CA ILE A 298 -17.21 35.94 35.87
C ILE A 298 -16.03 36.43 35.03
N GLN A 299 -15.41 37.55 35.42
CA GLN A 299 -14.25 38.07 34.72
C GLN A 299 -13.06 37.12 34.90
N ARG A 300 -12.73 36.72 36.14
CA ARG A 300 -11.63 35.80 36.42
C ARG A 300 -11.79 34.44 35.71
N PHE A 301 -13.02 33.97 35.57
CA PHE A 301 -13.34 32.78 34.77
C PHE A 301 -12.98 32.95 33.29
N LYS A 302 -13.37 34.08 32.67
CA LYS A 302 -13.01 34.37 31.28
C LYS A 302 -11.50 34.56 31.10
N GLU A 303 -10.86 35.20 32.06
CA GLU A 303 -9.41 35.39 32.07
C GLU A 303 -8.70 34.04 32.10
N ARG A 304 -9.13 33.13 32.98
CA ARG A 304 -8.61 31.75 33.04
C ARG A 304 -8.75 31.05 31.69
N ALA A 305 -9.94 31.07 31.10
CA ALA A 305 -10.20 30.37 29.84
C ALA A 305 -9.36 30.88 28.66
N ILE A 306 -9.03 32.17 28.61
CA ILE A 306 -8.12 32.71 27.58
C ILE A 306 -6.67 32.38 27.93
N ALA A 307 -6.27 32.61 29.18
CA ALA A 307 -4.91 32.37 29.67
C ALA A 307 -4.47 30.91 29.49
N GLU A 308 -5.36 29.96 29.77
CA GLU A 308 -5.14 28.53 29.60
C GLU A 308 -4.81 28.18 28.15
N ARG A 309 -5.61 28.70 27.19
CA ARG A 309 -5.38 28.46 25.76
C ARG A 309 -4.11 29.11 25.26
N GLU A 310 -3.84 30.36 25.66
CA GLU A 310 -2.59 31.05 25.34
C GLU A 310 -1.37 30.29 25.89
N PHE A 311 -1.46 29.79 27.11
CA PHE A 311 -0.40 28.97 27.73
C PHE A 311 -0.20 27.66 26.98
N ARG A 312 -1.29 26.96 26.66
CA ARG A 312 -1.26 25.68 25.94
C ARG A 312 -0.68 25.83 24.54
N ILE A 313 -1.06 26.86 23.78
CA ILE A 313 -0.46 27.16 22.47
C ILE A 313 1.04 27.40 22.62
N LYS A 314 1.49 28.20 23.60
CA LYS A 314 2.92 28.43 23.85
C LYS A 314 3.68 27.12 24.11
N LYS A 315 3.11 26.22 24.92
CA LYS A 315 3.72 24.93 25.24
C LYS A 315 3.76 23.99 24.03
N LEU A 316 2.69 23.92 23.25
CA LEU A 316 2.63 23.14 22.01
C LEU A 316 3.66 23.62 20.98
N VAL A 317 3.76 24.93 20.78
CA VAL A 317 4.75 25.52 19.86
C VAL A 317 6.18 25.29 20.36
N ALA A 318 6.43 25.43 21.65
CA ALA A 318 7.74 25.14 22.23
C ALA A 318 8.14 23.66 22.06
N ALA A 319 7.17 22.74 22.13
CA ALA A 319 7.39 21.31 21.90
C ALA A 319 7.56 20.95 20.40
N MET A 320 7.17 21.84 19.49
CA MET A 320 7.27 21.67 18.02
C MET A 320 8.07 22.81 17.37
N GLN A 321 9.15 23.22 18.02
CA GLN A 321 9.96 24.35 17.57
C GLN A 321 10.71 24.03 16.26
N THR A 322 11.04 22.77 16.02
CA THR A 322 11.69 22.30 14.80
C THR A 322 10.76 22.44 13.59
N GLU A 323 9.50 22.02 13.74
CA GLU A 323 8.46 22.12 12.73
C GLU A 323 8.17 23.59 12.41
N ARG A 324 8.18 24.46 13.44
CA ARG A 324 8.08 25.92 13.25
C ARG A 324 9.25 26.48 12.43
N SER A 325 10.50 26.14 12.77
CA SER A 325 11.67 26.63 12.03
C SER A 325 11.70 26.13 10.60
N ASP A 326 11.35 24.85 10.40
CA ASP A 326 11.30 24.23 9.09
C ASP A 326 10.21 24.86 8.22
N THR A 327 9.05 25.17 8.81
CA THR A 327 7.96 25.88 8.12
C THR A 327 8.44 27.24 7.65
N LYS A 328 9.17 28.00 8.48
CA LYS A 328 9.69 29.32 8.12
C LYS A 328 10.67 29.24 6.95
N VAL A 329 11.66 28.35 7.03
CA VAL A 329 12.65 28.15 5.97
C VAL A 329 11.97 27.72 4.67
N ASN A 330 10.98 26.84 4.75
CA ASN A 330 10.21 26.40 3.59
C ASN A 330 9.41 27.54 2.95
N VAL A 331 8.80 28.42 3.75
CA VAL A 331 8.08 29.60 3.24
C VAL A 331 9.03 30.58 2.57
N GLU A 332 10.18 30.90 3.18
CA GLU A 332 11.20 31.79 2.60
C GLU A 332 11.71 31.23 1.26
N ARG A 333 11.99 29.93 1.22
CA ARG A 333 12.39 29.22 0.01
C ARG A 333 11.29 29.24 -1.05
N LYS A 334 10.04 28.93 -0.69
CA LYS A 334 8.88 28.97 -1.59
C LYS A 334 8.60 30.38 -2.13
N GLN A 335 8.90 31.44 -1.38
CA GLN A 335 8.79 32.82 -1.86
C GLN A 335 9.78 33.13 -3.00
N GLY A 336 10.94 32.48 -3.03
CA GLY A 336 11.93 32.60 -4.10
C GLY A 336 11.70 31.70 -5.31
N MET A 337 10.82 30.69 -5.21
CA MET A 337 10.57 29.73 -6.28
C MET A 337 9.46 30.17 -7.24
N THR A 338 9.61 29.77 -8.49
CA THR A 338 8.58 29.85 -9.52
C THR A 338 7.51 28.78 -9.31
N GLU A 339 6.32 28.98 -9.90
CA GLU A 339 5.22 28.02 -9.81
C GLU A 339 5.58 26.64 -10.37
N ARG A 340 6.40 26.60 -11.43
CA ARG A 340 6.88 25.35 -12.03
C ARG A 340 7.77 24.55 -11.07
N GLU A 341 8.67 25.23 -10.36
CA GLU A 341 9.55 24.60 -9.38
C GLU A 341 8.75 24.08 -8.18
N ARG A 342 7.77 24.85 -7.69
CA ARG A 342 6.86 24.38 -6.61
C ARG A 342 6.10 23.12 -6.99
N GLN A 343 5.63 23.05 -8.24
CA GLN A 343 4.87 21.90 -8.73
C GLN A 343 5.76 20.66 -8.91
N GLN A 344 7.00 20.85 -9.35
CA GLN A 344 8.00 19.77 -9.43
C GLN A 344 8.37 19.21 -8.06
N GLU A 345 8.50 20.04 -7.03
CA GLU A 345 8.77 19.55 -5.67
C GLU A 345 7.61 18.78 -5.06
N LEU A 346 6.38 19.23 -5.32
CA LEU A 346 5.20 18.48 -4.91
C LEU A 346 5.19 17.11 -5.61
N GLU A 347 5.45 17.07 -6.92
CA GLU A 347 5.53 15.82 -7.68
C GLU A 347 6.65 14.91 -7.15
N GLN A 348 7.82 15.45 -6.79
CA GLN A 348 8.92 14.69 -6.20
C GLN A 348 8.57 14.10 -4.83
N LEU A 349 7.86 14.86 -3.97
CA LEU A 349 7.36 14.38 -2.68
C LEU A 349 6.36 13.22 -2.80
N TYR A 350 5.57 13.20 -3.88
CA TYR A 350 4.59 12.14 -4.14
C TYR A 350 5.12 11.02 -5.04
N SER A 351 6.25 11.23 -5.73
CA SER A 351 6.84 10.22 -6.62
C SER A 351 7.38 9.04 -5.82
N GLU A 352 6.86 7.84 -6.13
CA GLU A 352 7.22 6.55 -5.50
C GLU A 352 8.55 5.98 -5.99
N THR A 353 9.45 6.81 -6.51
CA THR A 353 10.75 6.31 -6.94
C THR A 353 11.52 5.91 -5.69
N LEU A 354 11.61 4.59 -5.46
CA LEU A 354 12.58 3.98 -4.56
C LEU A 354 13.93 4.64 -4.85
N GLU A 355 14.35 5.56 -3.99
CA GLU A 355 15.73 6.03 -3.98
C GLU A 355 16.58 4.84 -3.56
N ASP A 356 16.98 4.03 -4.55
CA ASP A 356 18.20 3.25 -4.45
C ASP A 356 19.27 4.24 -4.00
N GLY A 357 19.85 3.97 -2.83
CA GLY A 357 20.94 4.74 -2.26
C GLY A 357 22.17 4.72 -3.16
N ALA A 358 22.17 5.57 -4.19
CA ALA A 358 23.30 5.97 -4.98
C ALA A 358 23.16 7.48 -5.16
N LYS A 359 23.88 8.22 -4.31
CA LYS A 359 24.17 9.64 -4.55
C LYS A 359 24.84 9.74 -5.92
N ASP A 360 24.09 10.11 -6.94
CA ASP A 360 24.64 10.80 -8.11
C ASP A 360 24.86 12.25 -7.66
N ASP A 361 26.09 12.54 -7.26
CA ASP A 361 26.58 13.90 -7.08
C ASP A 361 26.80 14.53 -8.47
N ASP A 362 25.71 14.96 -9.11
CA ASP A 362 25.76 16.04 -10.10
C ASP A 362 25.24 17.31 -9.41
N LYS A 363 26.13 17.91 -8.61
CA LYS A 363 26.03 19.32 -8.26
C LYS A 363 26.95 20.11 -9.18
N ASP A 364 26.32 20.90 -10.05
CA ASP A 364 26.91 22.10 -10.64
C ASP A 364 27.62 22.89 -9.53
N SER A 365 28.95 22.92 -9.61
CA SER A 365 29.82 23.63 -8.69
C SER A 365 30.28 24.93 -9.35
N ASP A 366 29.50 26.00 -9.14
CA ASP A 366 30.03 27.35 -9.19
C ASP A 366 30.21 27.87 -7.75
N GLY A 367 31.47 27.95 -7.32
CA GLY A 367 31.92 28.81 -6.22
C GLY A 367 32.36 28.12 -4.91
N GLU A 368 33.58 27.59 -4.87
CA GLU A 368 34.67 27.96 -3.94
C GLU A 368 35.70 26.82 -3.74
N GLY A 369 36.97 27.10 -4.06
CA GLY A 369 38.13 26.32 -3.61
C GLY A 369 38.60 25.19 -4.53
N THR A 370 39.17 25.51 -5.70
CA THR A 370 39.88 24.54 -6.55
C THR A 370 41.10 23.96 -5.81
N ILE A 371 40.93 22.85 -5.09
CA ILE A 371 42.04 22.07 -4.53
C ILE A 371 42.83 21.51 -5.72
N ALA A 372 44.04 22.04 -5.94
CA ALA A 372 44.88 21.62 -7.05
C ALA A 372 45.24 20.12 -6.90
N ASN A 373 44.76 19.30 -7.82
CA ASN A 373 45.11 17.88 -7.98
C ASN A 373 46.03 17.70 -9.21
N PRO A 374 47.32 18.09 -9.12
CA PRO A 374 48.23 18.09 -10.26
C PRO A 374 48.56 16.69 -10.81
N LEU A 375 48.26 15.62 -10.06
CA LEU A 375 48.48 14.23 -10.47
C LEU A 375 47.20 13.48 -10.85
N LYS A 376 46.04 14.14 -10.89
CA LYS A 376 44.71 13.54 -11.18
C LYS A 376 44.43 12.23 -10.40
N LEU A 377 44.92 12.16 -9.16
CA LEU A 377 44.69 10.99 -8.31
C LEU A 377 43.24 10.98 -7.82
N PRO A 378 42.60 9.81 -7.65
CA PRO A 378 41.25 9.73 -7.11
C PRO A 378 41.17 10.45 -5.76
N LEU A 379 40.06 11.16 -5.52
CA LEU A 379 39.83 11.88 -4.27
C LEU A 379 39.39 10.90 -3.19
N ALA A 380 39.91 11.08 -1.98
CA ALA A 380 39.41 10.36 -0.81
C ALA A 380 38.04 10.92 -0.39
N TRP A 381 37.40 10.25 0.57
CA TRP A 381 36.16 10.70 1.23
C TRP A 381 36.28 12.08 1.92
N ASP A 382 37.51 12.59 2.12
CA ASP A 382 37.84 13.92 2.66
C ASP A 382 38.03 14.99 1.56
N GLY A 383 37.70 14.68 0.30
CA GLY A 383 37.84 15.64 -0.83
C GLY A 383 39.28 16.00 -1.20
N LYS A 384 40.29 15.36 -0.57
CA LYS A 384 41.72 15.55 -0.85
C LYS A 384 42.25 14.42 -1.76
N PRO A 385 43.22 14.69 -2.64
CA PRO A 385 43.86 13.65 -3.46
C PRO A 385 44.50 12.57 -2.57
N ILE A 386 44.25 11.29 -2.87
CA ILE A 386 44.84 10.17 -2.13
C ILE A 386 46.38 10.23 -2.24
N PRO A 387 47.13 10.03 -1.13
CA PRO A 387 48.59 10.00 -1.17
C PRO A 387 49.13 8.99 -2.20
N PHE A 388 50.10 9.41 -3.02
CA PHE A 388 50.64 8.63 -4.15
C PHE A 388 51.19 7.25 -3.75
N TRP A 389 51.79 7.12 -2.57
CA TRP A 389 52.27 5.83 -2.07
C TRP A 389 51.11 4.87 -1.75
N LEU A 390 49.98 5.38 -1.26
CA LEU A 390 48.79 4.59 -0.95
C LEU A 390 48.08 4.15 -2.25
N TYR A 391 48.07 5.02 -3.26
CA TYR A 391 47.64 4.70 -4.62
C TYR A 391 48.46 3.55 -5.24
N LYS A 392 49.78 3.55 -5.06
CA LYS A 392 50.67 2.46 -5.49
C LYS A 392 50.52 1.19 -4.64
N LEU A 393 50.37 1.31 -3.33
CA LEU A 393 50.23 0.19 -2.40
C LEU A 393 48.96 -0.62 -2.67
N HIS A 394 47.83 0.04 -2.90
CA HIS A 394 46.56 -0.61 -3.20
C HIS A 394 46.39 -0.97 -4.68
N GLY A 395 47.40 -0.73 -5.52
CA GLY A 395 47.38 -1.10 -6.94
C GLY A 395 46.33 -0.34 -7.77
N LEU A 396 45.85 0.82 -7.30
CA LEU A 396 44.82 1.65 -7.95
C LEU A 396 45.25 2.20 -9.32
N GLY A 397 46.54 2.11 -9.66
CA GLY A 397 47.08 2.50 -10.97
C GLY A 397 47.08 1.42 -12.04
N GLN A 398 46.56 0.23 -11.75
CA GLN A 398 46.35 -0.79 -12.77
C GLN A 398 44.95 -0.63 -13.38
N GLU A 399 44.90 -0.28 -14.65
CA GLU A 399 43.65 -0.15 -15.41
C GLU A 399 43.26 -1.51 -15.99
N LEU A 400 42.12 -2.04 -15.52
CA LEU A 400 41.59 -3.35 -15.93
C LEU A 400 40.24 -3.15 -16.65
N PRO A 401 40.19 -3.25 -17.98
CA PRO A 401 38.93 -3.14 -18.73
C PRO A 401 38.08 -4.41 -18.63
N CYS A 402 36.76 -4.26 -18.63
CA CYS A 402 35.78 -5.35 -18.73
C CYS A 402 34.85 -5.14 -19.92
N GLU A 403 34.85 -6.07 -20.87
CA GLU A 403 34.09 -5.99 -22.13
C GLU A 403 32.58 -6.11 -21.87
N ILE A 404 32.18 -7.04 -20.98
CA ILE A 404 30.78 -7.27 -20.58
C ILE A 404 30.14 -6.01 -19.95
N CYS A 405 30.94 -5.15 -19.31
CA CYS A 405 30.49 -3.89 -18.73
C CYS A 405 30.53 -2.70 -19.72
N GLY A 406 30.65 -2.95 -21.03
CA GLY A 406 30.77 -1.91 -22.05
C GLY A 406 32.16 -1.28 -22.12
N ASN A 407 33.21 -2.08 -21.97
CA ASN A 407 34.62 -1.64 -21.89
C ASN A 407 34.90 -0.63 -20.75
N PHE A 408 34.16 -0.75 -19.65
CA PHE A 408 34.42 0.06 -18.46
C PHE A 408 35.75 -0.33 -17.82
N VAL A 409 36.55 0.68 -17.48
CA VAL A 409 37.91 0.51 -16.93
C VAL A 409 37.87 0.62 -15.41
N TYR A 410 38.15 -0.49 -14.73
CA TYR A 410 38.27 -0.51 -13.27
C TYR A 410 39.70 -0.20 -12.84
N LYS A 411 39.84 0.65 -11.83
CA LYS A 411 41.13 1.07 -11.28
C LYS A 411 41.50 0.18 -10.08
N GLY A 412 42.44 -0.71 -10.31
CA GLY A 412 43.00 -1.62 -9.32
C GLY A 412 42.25 -2.95 -9.19
N ARG A 413 43.02 -3.98 -8.81
CA ARG A 413 42.56 -5.38 -8.81
C ARG A 413 41.41 -5.65 -7.85
N ARG A 414 41.40 -4.99 -6.68
CA ARG A 414 40.32 -5.17 -5.69
C ARG A 414 38.97 -4.63 -6.16
N ALA A 415 38.95 -3.51 -6.87
CA ALA A 415 37.74 -2.96 -7.47
C ALA A 415 37.26 -3.85 -8.60
N PHE A 416 38.20 -4.37 -9.40
CA PHE A 416 37.90 -5.37 -10.42
C PHE A 416 37.34 -6.68 -9.83
N ASP A 417 37.92 -7.26 -8.80
CA ASP A 417 37.37 -8.52 -8.24
C ASP A 417 35.98 -8.35 -7.59
N LYS A 418 35.64 -7.11 -7.19
CA LYS A 418 34.32 -6.76 -6.67
C LYS A 418 33.28 -6.59 -7.78
N HIS A 419 33.68 -6.07 -8.95
CA HIS A 419 32.75 -5.73 -10.04
C HIS A 419 31.95 -6.93 -10.58
N PHE A 420 32.49 -8.16 -10.48
CA PHE A 420 31.77 -9.36 -10.89
C PHE A 420 30.44 -9.58 -10.15
N ASN A 421 30.32 -9.04 -8.92
CA ASN A 421 29.08 -9.10 -8.13
C ASN A 421 28.27 -7.79 -8.21
N GLU A 422 28.74 -6.78 -8.95
CA GLU A 422 28.06 -5.50 -9.06
C GLU A 422 26.90 -5.58 -10.08
N PRO A 423 25.83 -4.79 -9.88
CA PRO A 423 24.64 -4.83 -10.73
C PRO A 423 24.94 -4.61 -12.21
N ARG A 424 25.94 -3.78 -12.54
CA ARG A 424 26.33 -3.49 -13.93
C ARG A 424 26.84 -4.74 -14.66
N HIS A 425 27.68 -5.55 -14.02
CA HIS A 425 28.20 -6.78 -14.61
C HIS A 425 27.14 -7.87 -14.68
N ILE A 426 26.33 -8.00 -13.61
CA ILE A 426 25.20 -8.95 -13.58
C ILE A 426 24.18 -8.61 -14.67
N HIS A 427 23.88 -7.32 -14.87
CA HIS A 427 23.01 -6.85 -15.93
C HIS A 427 23.59 -7.13 -17.32
N GLY A 428 24.91 -6.90 -17.51
CA GLY A 428 25.62 -7.27 -18.74
C GLY A 428 25.47 -8.76 -19.08
N LEU A 429 25.68 -9.65 -18.10
CA LEU A 429 25.46 -11.09 -18.26
C LEU A 429 23.99 -11.45 -18.55
N LYS A 430 23.04 -10.78 -17.89
CA LYS A 430 21.60 -10.96 -18.16
C LYS A 430 21.21 -10.56 -19.59
N CYS A 431 21.79 -9.48 -20.13
CA CYS A 431 21.57 -9.06 -21.51
C CYS A 431 22.10 -10.10 -22.53
N LEU A 432 23.11 -10.89 -22.16
CA LEU A 432 23.62 -12.02 -22.95
C LEU A 432 22.78 -13.30 -22.78
N GLY A 433 21.72 -13.28 -21.97
CA GLY A 433 20.87 -14.43 -21.70
C GLY A 433 21.44 -15.42 -20.67
N ILE A 434 22.48 -15.02 -19.92
CA ILE A 434 23.08 -15.83 -18.85
C ILE A 434 22.34 -15.53 -17.55
N THR A 435 21.71 -16.55 -16.97
CA THR A 435 20.85 -16.40 -15.78
C THR A 435 21.60 -16.59 -14.45
N ASN A 436 22.76 -17.26 -14.47
CA ASN A 436 23.55 -17.53 -13.28
C ASN A 436 24.88 -16.76 -13.34
N ALA A 437 24.99 -15.63 -12.64
CA ALA A 437 26.19 -14.80 -12.67
C ALA A 437 27.38 -15.38 -11.86
N THR A 438 27.13 -16.24 -10.86
CA THR A 438 28.20 -16.73 -9.97
C THR A 438 29.17 -17.69 -10.65
N LEU A 439 28.70 -18.42 -11.67
CA LEU A 439 29.53 -19.34 -12.45
C LEU A 439 30.45 -18.62 -13.46
N PHE A 440 30.22 -17.32 -13.69
CA PHE A 440 30.93 -16.51 -14.67
C PHE A 440 31.88 -15.49 -14.02
N ARG A 441 32.23 -15.72 -12.75
CA ARG A 441 33.23 -14.93 -12.04
C ARG A 441 34.58 -15.05 -12.77
N GLU A 442 35.29 -13.93 -12.92
CA GLU A 442 36.57 -13.80 -13.64
C GLU A 442 36.48 -13.78 -15.18
N ILE A 443 35.29 -13.87 -15.77
CA ILE A 443 35.11 -13.75 -17.23
C ILE A 443 34.82 -12.30 -17.59
N THR A 444 35.65 -11.74 -18.47
CA THR A 444 35.55 -10.33 -18.87
C THR A 444 35.18 -10.16 -20.33
N SER A 445 35.50 -11.15 -21.18
CA SER A 445 35.17 -11.14 -22.60
C SER A 445 33.80 -11.74 -22.86
N ILE A 446 33.07 -11.11 -23.80
CA ILE A 446 31.73 -11.55 -24.20
C ILE A 446 31.80 -12.90 -24.92
N GLU A 447 32.81 -13.11 -25.78
CA GLU A 447 32.97 -14.35 -26.55
C GLU A 447 33.21 -15.57 -25.64
N GLU A 448 34.03 -15.41 -24.59
CA GLU A 448 34.30 -16.45 -23.61
C GLU A 448 33.06 -16.78 -22.76
N ALA A 449 32.28 -15.76 -22.37
CA ALA A 449 31.04 -15.94 -21.64
C ALA A 449 30.01 -16.73 -22.48
N GLU A 450 29.84 -16.39 -23.76
CA GLU A 450 28.94 -17.14 -24.64
C GLU A 450 29.40 -18.59 -24.87
N ALA A 451 30.70 -18.82 -25.05
CA ALA A 451 31.25 -20.16 -25.26
C ALA A 451 31.04 -21.05 -24.02
N LEU A 452 31.28 -20.52 -22.82
CA LEU A 452 31.05 -21.24 -21.57
C LEU A 452 29.56 -21.52 -21.37
N TRP A 453 28.69 -20.54 -21.64
CA TRP A 453 27.25 -20.71 -21.52
C TRP A 453 26.70 -21.80 -22.45
N ARG A 454 27.14 -21.82 -23.71
CA ARG A 454 26.79 -22.88 -24.67
C ARG A 454 27.22 -24.27 -24.17
N LYS A 455 28.39 -24.38 -23.52
CA LYS A 455 28.88 -25.63 -22.94
C LYS A 455 28.02 -26.09 -21.76
N ILE A 456 27.74 -25.18 -20.82
CA ILE A 456 26.88 -25.46 -19.64
C ILE A 456 25.48 -25.89 -20.07
N GLN A 457 24.88 -25.22 -21.06
CA GLN A 457 23.58 -25.61 -21.59
C GLN A 457 23.59 -27.01 -22.22
N LYS A 458 24.65 -27.35 -22.97
CA LYS A 458 24.81 -28.67 -23.58
C LYS A 458 24.94 -29.77 -22.53
N ASP A 459 25.71 -29.53 -21.47
CA ASP A 459 25.92 -30.50 -20.41
C ASP A 459 24.67 -30.68 -19.55
N LYS A 460 23.99 -29.58 -19.19
CA LYS A 460 22.69 -29.63 -18.49
C LYS A 460 21.60 -30.33 -19.30
N LYS A 461 21.61 -30.16 -20.64
CA LYS A 461 20.71 -30.88 -21.55
C LYS A 461 21.00 -32.38 -21.55
N LYS A 462 22.27 -32.79 -21.58
CA LYS A 462 22.65 -34.21 -21.51
C LYS A 462 22.23 -34.84 -20.18
N GLU A 463 22.46 -34.14 -19.07
CA GLU A 463 22.08 -34.62 -17.74
C GLU A 463 20.56 -34.76 -17.59
N ARG A 464 19.80 -33.76 -18.08
CA ARG A 464 18.33 -33.80 -18.08
C ARG A 464 17.77 -34.91 -18.98
N ALA A 465 18.33 -35.11 -20.17
CA ALA A 465 17.95 -36.21 -21.05
C ALA A 465 18.27 -37.59 -20.46
N LEU A 466 19.31 -37.69 -19.63
CA LEU A 466 19.63 -38.91 -18.90
C LEU A 466 18.62 -39.18 -17.78
N ALA A 467 18.15 -38.13 -17.09
CA ALA A 467 17.18 -38.23 -16.00
C ALA A 467 15.73 -38.48 -16.48
N GLU A 468 15.33 -37.90 -17.61
CA GLU A 468 13.98 -38.03 -18.16
C GLU A 468 13.70 -39.43 -18.76
N ASN A 469 14.74 -40.18 -19.15
CA ASN A 469 14.62 -41.56 -19.67
C ASN A 469 14.57 -42.64 -18.58
N VAL A 470 14.43 -42.29 -17.29
CA VAL A 470 14.52 -43.27 -16.18
C VAL A 470 13.16 -43.80 -15.73
N VAL A 471 12.05 -43.10 -16.04
CA VAL A 471 10.70 -43.50 -15.58
C VAL A 471 9.77 -43.70 -16.77
N GLU A 472 9.60 -44.97 -17.12
CA GLU A 472 8.69 -45.46 -18.16
C GLU A 472 7.38 -45.91 -17.49
N MET A 473 6.24 -45.44 -18.03
CA MET A 473 4.89 -45.78 -17.57
C MET A 473 4.15 -46.51 -18.69
N GLU A 474 3.43 -47.59 -18.37
CA GLU A 474 2.62 -48.34 -19.32
C GLU A 474 1.16 -47.87 -19.26
N ASP A 475 0.54 -47.66 -20.43
CA ASP A 475 -0.90 -47.40 -20.54
C ASP A 475 -1.74 -48.69 -20.47
N ASN A 476 -3.06 -48.56 -20.47
CA ASN A 476 -4.00 -49.69 -20.40
C ASN A 476 -3.98 -50.58 -21.66
N GLU A 477 -3.30 -50.16 -22.73
CA GLU A 477 -3.12 -50.90 -23.98
C GLU A 477 -1.70 -51.53 -24.07
N GLY A 478 -0.85 -51.31 -23.05
CA GLY A 478 0.48 -51.87 -22.94
C GLY A 478 1.57 -51.09 -23.68
N ASN A 479 1.31 -49.85 -24.09
CA ASN A 479 2.33 -48.99 -24.71
C ASN A 479 3.16 -48.29 -23.61
N VAL A 480 4.48 -48.38 -23.75
CA VAL A 480 5.42 -47.79 -22.82
C VAL A 480 5.71 -46.34 -23.24
N MET A 481 5.48 -45.38 -22.34
CA MET A 481 5.71 -43.96 -22.61
C MET A 481 6.28 -43.22 -21.40
N PRO A 482 6.99 -42.08 -21.60
CA PRO A 482 7.51 -41.28 -20.51
C PRO A 482 6.38 -40.74 -19.61
N GLU A 483 6.61 -40.71 -18.29
CA GLU A 483 5.60 -40.37 -17.26
C GLU A 483 4.85 -39.04 -17.54
N LYS A 484 5.53 -38.04 -18.11
CA LYS A 484 4.92 -36.75 -18.44
C LYS A 484 3.85 -36.86 -19.53
N VAL A 485 4.12 -37.64 -20.57
CA VAL A 485 3.20 -37.88 -21.70
C VAL A 485 1.98 -38.66 -21.20
N TYR A 486 2.19 -39.64 -20.32
CA TYR A 486 1.12 -40.39 -19.67
C TYR A 486 0.18 -39.48 -18.84
N ARG A 487 0.74 -38.55 -18.06
CA ARG A 487 -0.07 -37.63 -17.22
C ARG A 487 -0.82 -36.58 -18.04
N ASP A 488 -0.22 -36.08 -19.13
CA ASP A 488 -0.88 -35.13 -20.04
C ASP A 488 -2.04 -35.81 -20.80
N LEU A 489 -1.87 -37.06 -21.25
CA LEU A 489 -2.91 -37.88 -21.87
C LEU A 489 -4.03 -38.25 -20.88
N ALA A 490 -3.67 -38.63 -19.64
CA ALA A 490 -4.64 -38.93 -18.60
C ALA A 490 -5.48 -37.69 -18.22
N ALA A 491 -4.87 -36.51 -18.14
CA ALA A 491 -5.58 -35.26 -17.84
C ALA A 491 -6.52 -34.84 -18.99
N ALA A 492 -6.09 -34.97 -20.25
CA ALA A 492 -6.90 -34.63 -21.42
C ALA A 492 -8.06 -35.62 -21.64
N ALA A 493 -7.83 -36.92 -21.43
CA ALA A 493 -8.86 -37.96 -21.54
C ALA A 493 -9.89 -37.87 -20.39
N TYR A 494 -9.44 -37.65 -19.15
CA TYR A 494 -10.31 -37.53 -17.98
C TYR A 494 -11.28 -36.34 -18.06
N LEU A 495 -10.88 -35.24 -18.72
CA LEU A 495 -11.73 -34.05 -18.87
C LEU A 495 -12.85 -34.22 -19.91
N HIS A 496 -12.64 -35.01 -20.96
CA HIS A 496 -13.54 -35.05 -22.11
C HIS A 496 -14.40 -36.31 -22.25
N ASP A 497 -13.91 -37.48 -21.84
CA ASP A 497 -14.64 -38.73 -22.09
C ASP A 497 -15.45 -39.24 -20.88
N ASP A 498 -15.01 -39.00 -19.63
CA ASP A 498 -15.64 -39.63 -18.45
C ASP A 498 -16.55 -38.72 -17.59
N ARG A 499 -16.47 -37.38 -17.69
CA ARG A 499 -17.28 -36.49 -16.82
C ARG A 499 -18.06 -35.36 -17.51
N MET A 500 -18.12 -35.29 -18.84
CA MET A 500 -18.96 -34.31 -19.57
C MET A 500 -18.73 -32.83 -19.14
N ILE A 501 -17.48 -32.45 -18.90
CA ILE A 501 -17.11 -31.10 -18.43
C ILE A 501 -16.89 -30.17 -19.65
N LYS A 502 -17.78 -29.19 -19.85
CA LYS A 502 -17.81 -28.29 -21.05
C LYS A 502 -17.29 -26.88 -20.75
N HIS A 503 -16.30 -26.38 -21.49
CA HIS A 503 -15.71 -25.06 -21.25
C HIS A 503 -16.57 -23.95 -21.88
N LYS A 504 -17.43 -23.28 -21.09
CA LYS A 504 -18.36 -22.24 -21.61
C LYS A 504 -17.67 -21.07 -22.34
N GLN A 505 -16.37 -20.89 -22.17
CA GLN A 505 -15.53 -19.89 -22.82
C GLN A 505 -14.12 -20.46 -22.99
N ILE A 506 -13.60 -20.48 -24.23
CA ILE A 506 -12.19 -20.75 -24.54
C ILE A 506 -11.65 -19.52 -25.28
N LYS A 507 -10.76 -18.76 -24.64
CA LYS A 507 -10.04 -17.62 -25.23
C LYS A 507 -8.55 -17.64 -24.84
N PRO A 508 -7.67 -16.91 -25.55
CA PRO A 508 -6.23 -16.95 -25.30
C PRO A 508 -5.82 -16.66 -23.84
N SER A 509 -6.53 -15.74 -23.14
CA SER A 509 -6.21 -15.41 -21.76
C SER A 509 -6.61 -16.48 -20.73
N GLU A 510 -7.29 -17.54 -21.15
CA GLU A 510 -7.62 -18.71 -20.32
C GLU A 510 -6.60 -19.85 -20.50
N VAL A 511 -5.65 -19.70 -21.43
CA VAL A 511 -4.59 -20.68 -21.69
C VAL A 511 -3.28 -20.17 -21.08
N ILE A 512 -2.78 -20.85 -20.05
CA ILE A 512 -1.52 -20.54 -19.38
C ILE A 512 -0.43 -21.48 -19.89
N LEU A 513 0.69 -20.91 -20.31
CA LEU A 513 1.89 -21.66 -20.67
C LEU A 513 2.85 -21.67 -19.47
N SER A 514 3.24 -22.87 -19.03
CA SER A 514 4.23 -23.09 -17.98
C SER A 514 5.40 -23.90 -18.53
N SER A 515 6.57 -23.79 -17.90
CA SER A 515 7.75 -24.63 -18.21
C SER A 515 7.46 -26.14 -18.08
N ASN A 516 6.39 -26.49 -17.37
CA ASN A 516 5.97 -27.87 -17.15
C ASN A 516 4.84 -28.33 -18.07
N GLY A 517 4.24 -27.46 -18.88
CA GLY A 517 3.16 -27.81 -19.81
C GLY A 517 2.16 -26.68 -20.05
N LEU A 518 1.11 -26.98 -20.82
CA LEU A 518 -0.01 -26.09 -21.07
C LEU A 518 -1.10 -26.33 -20.03
N TRP A 519 -1.53 -25.26 -19.36
CA TRP A 519 -2.52 -25.28 -18.29
C TRP A 519 -3.74 -24.47 -18.72
N MET A 520 -4.91 -25.09 -18.75
CA MET A 520 -6.16 -24.35 -18.93
C MET A 520 -6.62 -23.79 -17.57
N THR A 521 -7.01 -22.53 -17.56
CA THR A 521 -7.52 -21.84 -16.37
C THR A 521 -8.93 -21.33 -16.62
N TYR A 522 -9.65 -21.06 -15.54
CA TYR A 522 -11.06 -20.63 -15.50
C TYR A 522 -12.09 -21.78 -15.50
N PHE A 523 -12.18 -22.45 -14.34
CA PHE A 523 -13.25 -23.41 -14.03
C PHE A 523 -14.55 -22.76 -13.47
N GLY A 524 -14.61 -21.42 -13.45
CA GLY A 524 -15.62 -20.65 -12.71
C GLY A 524 -17.07 -20.72 -13.21
N TRP A 525 -17.37 -21.53 -14.24
CA TRP A 525 -18.71 -21.68 -14.81
C TRP A 525 -19.15 -23.15 -15.01
N PHE A 526 -18.44 -24.11 -14.40
CA PHE A 526 -18.69 -25.56 -14.53
C PHE A 526 -19.91 -26.11 -13.77
N LEU A 527 -20.70 -25.25 -13.12
CA LEU A 527 -21.98 -25.68 -12.58
C LEU A 527 -23.06 -25.58 -13.68
N ASP A 528 -23.19 -26.66 -14.45
CA ASP A 528 -24.50 -27.03 -14.99
C ASP A 528 -24.77 -28.49 -14.56
N ILE A 529 -25.16 -28.64 -13.29
CA ILE A 529 -25.91 -29.80 -12.81
C ILE A 529 -27.37 -29.36 -12.94
N SER A 530 -28.01 -29.68 -14.06
CA SER A 530 -29.35 -29.21 -14.36
C SER A 530 -30.40 -29.97 -13.54
N GLU A 531 -30.52 -29.68 -12.24
CA GLU A 531 -31.71 -30.03 -11.44
C GLU A 531 -32.20 -28.95 -10.46
N LEU A 532 -31.53 -27.80 -10.32
CA LEU A 532 -31.99 -26.75 -9.40
C LEU A 532 -32.18 -25.40 -10.08
N SER A 533 -33.42 -24.93 -9.98
CA SER A 533 -34.03 -23.76 -10.57
C SER A 533 -33.42 -22.42 -10.14
N ASN A 534 -33.46 -21.47 -11.08
CA ASN A 534 -33.60 -20.02 -10.90
C ASN A 534 -32.68 -19.31 -9.89
N SER A 535 -31.55 -18.79 -10.38
CA SER A 535 -31.11 -17.43 -10.00
C SER A 535 -30.17 -16.88 -11.06
N ALA A 536 -30.60 -15.83 -11.75
CA ALA A 536 -29.71 -14.99 -12.54
C ALA A 536 -28.81 -14.18 -11.60
N THR A 537 -27.50 -14.25 -11.80
CA THR A 537 -26.56 -13.24 -11.30
C THR A 537 -26.09 -12.39 -12.47
N ASP A 538 -26.63 -11.17 -12.50
CA ASP A 538 -26.24 -10.08 -13.36
C ASP A 538 -25.01 -9.40 -12.75
N ASN A 539 -23.81 -9.88 -13.09
CA ASN A 539 -22.58 -9.12 -12.91
C ASN A 539 -22.02 -8.87 -14.31
N GLY A 540 -22.17 -7.63 -14.78
CA GLY A 540 -21.79 -7.13 -16.11
C GLY A 540 -20.30 -7.27 -16.44
N LEU A 541 -19.85 -8.49 -16.67
CA LEU A 541 -18.55 -8.83 -17.23
C LEU A 541 -18.69 -9.08 -18.74
N THR A 542 -17.90 -8.35 -19.52
CA THR A 542 -17.91 -8.36 -20.98
C THR A 542 -17.57 -9.75 -21.53
N ILE A 543 -18.58 -10.54 -21.91
CA ILE A 543 -18.38 -11.80 -22.60
C ILE A 543 -17.72 -11.50 -23.96
N SER A 544 -16.53 -12.05 -24.22
CA SER A 544 -15.82 -11.83 -25.48
C SER A 544 -16.49 -12.61 -26.61
N ALA A 545 -17.43 -11.96 -27.31
CA ALA A 545 -18.17 -12.52 -28.44
C ALA A 545 -17.27 -12.94 -29.63
N LYS A 546 -15.98 -12.59 -29.60
CA LYS A 546 -15.01 -12.81 -30.67
C LYS A 546 -14.84 -14.29 -31.04
N TYR A 547 -14.78 -15.15 -30.03
CA TYR A 547 -14.44 -16.58 -30.15
C TYR A 547 -15.67 -17.51 -30.16
N HIS A 548 -16.88 -16.94 -30.23
CA HIS A 548 -18.12 -17.73 -30.23
C HIS A 548 -18.43 -18.33 -31.61
N ALA A 549 -18.99 -19.53 -31.59
CA ALA A 549 -19.48 -20.20 -32.78
C ALA A 549 -20.86 -19.69 -33.22
N SER A 550 -21.23 -19.90 -34.49
CA SER A 550 -22.48 -19.39 -35.07
C SER A 550 -23.75 -19.98 -34.43
N GLU A 551 -23.69 -21.22 -33.94
CA GLU A 551 -24.81 -21.89 -33.29
C GLU A 551 -25.19 -21.26 -31.95
N ARG A 552 -24.25 -20.66 -31.21
CA ARG A 552 -24.53 -19.87 -29.99
C ARG A 552 -25.33 -18.60 -30.31
N ALA A 553 -25.09 -18.00 -31.47
CA ALA A 553 -25.86 -16.85 -31.96
C ALA A 553 -27.27 -17.27 -32.47
N SER A 554 -27.42 -18.50 -32.96
CA SER A 554 -28.64 -18.98 -33.64
C SER A 554 -29.62 -19.71 -32.72
N ARG A 555 -29.13 -20.49 -31.75
CA ARG A 555 -29.92 -21.35 -30.84
C ARG A 555 -30.07 -20.76 -29.42
N GLY A 556 -29.53 -19.56 -29.17
CA GLY A 556 -29.65 -18.80 -27.92
C GLY A 556 -28.60 -19.15 -26.85
N LYS A 557 -28.47 -18.28 -25.82
CA LYS A 557 -27.47 -18.31 -24.73
C LYS A 557 -27.37 -19.60 -23.89
N ARG A 558 -28.16 -20.65 -24.17
CA ARG A 558 -28.22 -21.89 -23.38
C ARG A 558 -27.71 -23.13 -24.11
N TYR A 559 -27.26 -23.03 -25.36
CA TYR A 559 -26.64 -24.16 -26.07
C TYR A 559 -25.12 -24.15 -25.86
N TYR A 560 -24.60 -25.18 -25.19
CA TYR A 560 -23.16 -25.40 -24.95
C TYR A 560 -22.81 -26.83 -25.37
N GLY A 561 -22.05 -26.95 -26.47
CA GLY A 561 -21.68 -28.23 -27.07
C GLY A 561 -20.17 -28.35 -27.26
N ARG A 562 -19.65 -29.58 -27.27
CA ARG A 562 -18.23 -29.88 -27.55
C ARG A 562 -17.76 -29.26 -28.87
N SER A 563 -18.64 -29.18 -29.86
CA SER A 563 -18.38 -28.54 -31.14
C SER A 563 -18.08 -27.04 -31.03
N GLU A 564 -18.59 -26.35 -30.02
CA GLU A 564 -18.30 -24.94 -29.78
C GLU A 564 -16.90 -24.72 -29.22
N ASP A 565 -16.44 -25.59 -28.31
CA ASP A 565 -15.08 -25.56 -27.77
C ASP A 565 -14.05 -25.76 -28.90
N ILE A 566 -14.33 -26.69 -29.82
CA ILE A 566 -13.54 -26.92 -31.03
C ILE A 566 -13.47 -25.67 -31.91
N PHE A 567 -14.58 -24.93 -32.05
CA PHE A 567 -14.60 -23.69 -32.83
C PHE A 567 -13.78 -22.58 -32.17
N GLY A 568 -13.89 -22.43 -30.84
CA GLY A 568 -13.09 -21.50 -30.06
C GLY A 568 -11.58 -21.78 -30.20
N LEU A 569 -11.19 -23.05 -30.13
CA LEU A 569 -9.80 -23.48 -30.39
C LEU A 569 -9.37 -23.19 -31.83
N GLY A 570 -10.24 -23.43 -32.82
CA GLY A 570 -9.98 -23.07 -34.23
C GLY A 570 -9.69 -21.58 -34.42
N CYS A 571 -10.45 -20.72 -33.73
CA CYS A 571 -10.22 -19.27 -33.73
C CYS A 571 -8.84 -18.91 -33.16
N ILE A 572 -8.43 -19.52 -32.04
CA ILE A 572 -7.12 -19.30 -31.42
C ILE A 572 -6.00 -19.76 -32.35
N TYR A 573 -6.11 -20.97 -32.92
CA TYR A 573 -5.12 -21.50 -33.86
C TYR A 573 -5.02 -20.66 -35.13
N SER A 574 -6.12 -20.11 -35.62
CA SER A 574 -6.09 -19.18 -36.75
C SER A 574 -5.29 -17.90 -36.41
N GLU A 575 -5.52 -17.30 -35.24
CA GLU A 575 -4.79 -16.10 -34.80
C GLU A 575 -3.30 -16.39 -34.58
N MET A 576 -2.97 -17.53 -33.96
CA MET A 576 -1.59 -17.98 -33.78
C MET A 576 -0.90 -18.18 -35.12
N MET A 577 -1.58 -18.80 -36.09
CA MET A 577 -1.04 -19.05 -37.41
C MET A 577 -0.75 -17.74 -38.17
N TYR A 578 -1.63 -16.74 -38.08
CA TYR A 578 -1.36 -15.41 -38.66
C TYR A 578 -0.15 -14.72 -38.03
N GLN A 579 -0.03 -14.76 -36.71
CA GLN A 579 1.09 -14.13 -36.01
C GLN A 579 2.42 -14.82 -36.32
N ILE A 580 2.45 -16.16 -36.28
CA ILE A 580 3.68 -16.95 -36.45
C ILE A 580 4.13 -16.94 -37.91
N VAL A 581 3.21 -17.13 -38.87
CA VAL A 581 3.54 -17.33 -40.28
C VAL A 581 3.56 -16.02 -41.05
N ALA A 582 2.59 -15.13 -40.83
CA ALA A 582 2.48 -13.88 -41.57
C ALA A 582 3.18 -12.70 -40.88
N ARG A 583 3.53 -12.80 -39.58
CA ARG A 583 4.10 -11.71 -38.75
C ARG A 583 3.27 -10.42 -38.79
N ILE A 584 1.96 -10.55 -39.00
CA ILE A 584 1.01 -9.44 -39.05
C ILE A 584 0.09 -9.58 -37.83
N SER A 585 -0.06 -8.51 -37.05
CA SER A 585 -1.12 -8.44 -36.05
C SER A 585 -2.46 -8.28 -36.74
N ALA A 586 -3.37 -9.23 -36.50
CA ALA A 586 -4.72 -9.20 -37.06
C ALA A 586 -5.41 -7.87 -36.69
N GLN A 587 -5.57 -6.97 -37.67
CA GLN A 587 -6.26 -5.68 -37.49
C GLN A 587 -7.77 -5.94 -37.45
N GLN A 588 -8.25 -6.41 -36.30
CA GLN A 588 -9.67 -6.69 -36.06
C GLN A 588 -10.21 -5.65 -35.07
N GLY A 589 -11.09 -4.76 -35.55
CA GLY A 589 -11.68 -3.68 -34.76
C GLY A 589 -12.64 -4.16 -33.65
N LYS A 590 -13.07 -3.23 -32.78
CA LYS A 590 -14.09 -3.51 -31.74
C LYS A 590 -15.35 -4.12 -32.37
N GLY A 591 -15.76 -5.29 -31.88
CA GLY A 591 -16.95 -6.00 -32.35
C GLY A 591 -16.70 -7.09 -33.40
N TYR A 592 -15.45 -7.36 -33.78
CA TYR A 592 -15.12 -8.47 -34.66
C TYR A 592 -15.48 -9.83 -34.04
N THR A 593 -16.07 -10.71 -34.85
CA THR A 593 -16.35 -12.11 -34.49
C THR A 593 -15.91 -13.04 -35.62
N HIS A 594 -15.27 -14.16 -35.26
CA HIS A 594 -14.76 -15.12 -36.24
C HIS A 594 -15.89 -15.77 -37.05
N TYR A 595 -17.03 -16.10 -36.42
CA TYR A 595 -18.15 -16.75 -37.10
C TYR A 595 -18.81 -15.85 -38.18
N ALA A 596 -18.86 -14.53 -37.97
CA ALA A 596 -19.41 -13.60 -38.96
C ALA A 596 -18.46 -13.39 -40.15
N ASN A 597 -17.18 -13.73 -39.99
CA ASN A 597 -16.11 -13.46 -40.94
C ASN A 597 -15.42 -14.72 -41.47
N LEU A 598 -16.07 -15.89 -41.39
CA LEU A 598 -15.48 -17.18 -41.82
C LEU A 598 -14.94 -17.17 -43.25
N TYR A 599 -15.61 -16.48 -44.18
CA TYR A 599 -15.14 -16.35 -45.55
C TYR A 599 -13.80 -15.60 -45.64
N GLN A 600 -13.62 -14.58 -44.81
CA GLN A 600 -12.37 -13.82 -44.74
C GLN A 600 -11.27 -14.68 -44.14
N VAL A 601 -11.54 -15.40 -43.05
CA VAL A 601 -10.61 -16.35 -42.43
C VAL A 601 -10.17 -17.43 -43.43
N GLU A 602 -11.11 -17.98 -44.21
CA GLU A 602 -10.79 -18.99 -45.22
C GLU A 602 -9.91 -18.44 -46.35
N LYS A 603 -10.25 -17.25 -46.87
CA LYS A 603 -9.45 -16.58 -47.90
C LYS A 603 -8.03 -16.29 -47.42
N GLU A 604 -7.88 -15.87 -46.17
CA GLU A 604 -6.59 -15.59 -45.55
C GLU A 604 -5.76 -16.88 -45.33
N LEU A 605 -6.39 -17.98 -44.91
CA LEU A 605 -5.73 -19.29 -44.83
C LEU A 605 -5.27 -19.77 -46.21
N GLU A 606 -6.07 -19.55 -47.26
CA GLU A 606 -5.67 -19.89 -48.63
C GLU A 606 -4.51 -19.04 -49.15
N MET A 607 -4.46 -17.76 -48.77
CA MET A 607 -3.31 -16.91 -49.09
C MET A 607 -2.04 -17.43 -48.39
N LEU A 608 -2.14 -17.84 -47.12
CA LEU A 608 -1.03 -18.44 -46.38
C LEU A 608 -0.56 -19.76 -46.98
N LEU A 609 -1.49 -20.60 -47.42
CA LEU A 609 -1.18 -21.85 -48.13
C LEU A 609 -0.47 -21.60 -49.46
N LYS A 610 -0.90 -20.56 -50.20
CA LYS A 610 -0.29 -20.18 -51.48
C LYS A 610 1.11 -19.58 -51.31
N SER A 611 1.37 -18.84 -50.23
CA SER A 611 2.69 -18.28 -49.94
C SER A 611 3.67 -19.29 -49.32
N ASN A 612 3.16 -20.41 -48.78
CA ASN A 612 3.95 -21.44 -48.10
C ASN A 612 3.77 -22.84 -48.71
N GLN A 613 3.74 -22.96 -50.05
CA GLN A 613 3.43 -24.21 -50.77
C GLN A 613 4.34 -25.41 -50.45
N GLY A 614 5.52 -25.18 -49.85
CA GLY A 614 6.46 -26.23 -49.43
C GLY A 614 6.39 -26.59 -47.94
N ASN A 615 5.64 -25.87 -47.10
CA ASN A 615 5.63 -26.09 -45.66
C ASN A 615 4.48 -27.02 -45.26
N GLN A 616 4.83 -28.28 -44.96
CA GLN A 616 3.86 -29.31 -44.57
C GLN A 616 3.11 -28.92 -43.28
N ARG A 617 3.76 -28.29 -42.30
CA ARG A 617 3.11 -27.85 -41.05
C ARG A 617 2.04 -26.80 -41.32
N VAL A 618 2.36 -25.79 -42.13
CA VAL A 618 1.38 -24.76 -42.50
C VAL A 618 0.19 -25.38 -43.23
N ARG A 619 0.42 -26.39 -44.08
CA ARG A 619 -0.64 -27.16 -44.74
C ARG A 619 -1.55 -27.92 -43.77
N HIS A 620 -0.96 -28.71 -42.88
CA HIS A 620 -1.70 -29.53 -41.93
C HIS A 620 -2.51 -28.67 -40.94
N LEU A 621 -1.89 -27.61 -40.40
CA LEU A 621 -2.57 -26.71 -39.47
C LEU A 621 -3.70 -25.91 -40.14
N ALA A 622 -3.49 -25.41 -41.36
CA ALA A 622 -4.54 -24.71 -42.10
C ALA A 622 -5.75 -25.61 -42.38
N GLN A 623 -5.50 -26.88 -42.75
CA GLN A 623 -6.56 -27.84 -43.00
C GLN A 623 -7.32 -28.17 -41.72
N LEU A 624 -6.61 -28.35 -40.61
CA LEU A 624 -7.21 -28.56 -39.29
C LEU A 624 -8.10 -27.38 -38.89
N ILE A 625 -7.61 -26.15 -38.97
CA ILE A 625 -8.39 -24.93 -38.67
C ILE A 625 -9.64 -24.85 -39.55
N LYS A 626 -9.55 -25.16 -40.86
CA LYS A 626 -10.71 -25.21 -41.75
C LYS A 626 -11.77 -26.19 -41.25
N THR A 627 -11.39 -27.37 -40.76
CA THR A 627 -12.33 -28.37 -40.22
C THR A 627 -12.92 -27.98 -38.85
N MET A 628 -12.15 -27.29 -38.02
CA MET A 628 -12.60 -26.83 -36.69
C MET A 628 -13.58 -25.64 -36.77
N MET A 629 -13.48 -24.82 -37.82
CA MET A 629 -14.28 -23.59 -37.99
C MET A 629 -15.45 -23.73 -38.97
N VAL A 630 -15.84 -24.96 -39.35
CA VAL A 630 -17.01 -25.21 -40.21
C VAL A 630 -18.31 -24.73 -39.54
N ARG A 631 -19.25 -24.21 -40.34
CA ARG A 631 -20.54 -23.70 -39.85
C ARG A 631 -21.42 -24.80 -39.25
N ASP A 632 -21.41 -25.98 -39.86
CA ASP A 632 -22.10 -27.16 -39.36
C ASP A 632 -21.40 -27.68 -38.11
N ASP A 633 -22.10 -27.73 -36.98
CA ASP A 633 -21.55 -28.08 -35.67
C ASP A 633 -21.27 -29.58 -35.53
N GLU A 634 -22.05 -30.43 -36.22
CA GLU A 634 -21.87 -31.88 -36.23
C GLU A 634 -20.69 -32.34 -37.12
N ALA A 635 -20.27 -31.49 -38.06
CA ALA A 635 -19.15 -31.77 -38.96
C ALA A 635 -17.78 -31.42 -38.36
N ARG A 636 -17.73 -30.83 -37.15
CA ARG A 636 -16.48 -30.45 -36.50
C ARG A 636 -15.80 -31.65 -35.82
N PRO A 637 -14.47 -31.70 -35.81
CA PRO A 637 -13.74 -32.89 -35.36
C PRO A 637 -13.88 -33.18 -33.86
N ARG A 638 -13.72 -34.47 -33.58
CA ARG A 638 -12.97 -35.04 -32.44
C ARG A 638 -11.99 -34.16 -31.68
N ASN A 639 -12.02 -34.05 -30.35
CA ASN A 639 -10.81 -33.57 -29.63
C ASN A 639 -9.65 -34.55 -29.87
N SER A 640 -9.92 -35.84 -29.80
CA SER A 640 -8.98 -36.90 -30.17
C SER A 640 -8.51 -36.78 -31.63
N GLU A 641 -9.40 -36.43 -32.56
CA GLU A 641 -9.03 -36.22 -33.97
C GLU A 641 -8.16 -34.96 -34.16
N VAL A 642 -8.44 -33.87 -33.44
CA VAL A 642 -7.61 -32.66 -33.43
C VAL A 642 -6.21 -32.98 -32.93
N VAL A 643 -6.09 -33.72 -31.82
CA VAL A 643 -4.81 -34.16 -31.25
C VAL A 643 -4.06 -35.05 -32.24
N ASN A 644 -4.72 -36.05 -32.83
CA ASN A 644 -4.10 -36.94 -33.82
C ASN A 644 -3.54 -36.19 -35.03
N VAL A 645 -4.19 -35.11 -35.46
CA VAL A 645 -3.69 -34.27 -36.57
C VAL A 645 -2.49 -33.42 -36.16
N LEU A 646 -2.41 -33.03 -34.89
CA LEU A 646 -1.29 -32.25 -34.34
C LEU A 646 -0.08 -33.13 -33.94
N ASP A 647 -0.32 -34.41 -33.66
CA ASP A 647 0.71 -35.37 -33.25
C ASP A 647 1.44 -36.05 -34.42
N VAL A 648 1.22 -35.57 -35.65
CA VAL A 648 1.91 -36.09 -36.83
C VAL A 648 3.38 -35.68 -36.82
N ASP A 649 4.28 -36.65 -36.90
CA ASP A 649 5.70 -36.42 -37.09
C ASP A 649 6.00 -35.91 -38.51
N PHE A 650 6.67 -34.75 -38.57
CA PHE A 650 7.16 -34.19 -39.82
C PHE A 650 8.55 -34.74 -40.16
N GLN A 651 8.98 -34.61 -41.42
CA GLN A 651 10.25 -35.18 -41.93
C GLN A 651 11.52 -34.72 -41.16
N ASP A 652 11.41 -33.68 -40.33
CA ASP A 652 12.45 -33.16 -39.44
C ASP A 652 12.38 -33.73 -38.00
N GLY A 653 11.52 -34.72 -37.74
CA GLY A 653 11.41 -35.44 -36.46
C GLY A 653 10.76 -34.65 -35.33
N LEU A 654 10.02 -33.59 -35.66
CA LEU A 654 9.38 -32.69 -34.70
C LEU A 654 7.89 -32.59 -35.03
N SER A 655 7.02 -33.08 -34.15
CA SER A 655 5.56 -32.88 -34.22
C SER A 655 5.18 -31.40 -33.95
N PHE A 656 3.90 -31.02 -34.07
CA PHE A 656 3.48 -29.66 -33.67
C PHE A 656 3.68 -29.39 -32.19
N PHE A 657 3.61 -30.44 -31.37
CA PHE A 657 3.92 -30.35 -29.94
C PHE A 657 5.41 -30.15 -29.70
N GLY A 658 6.26 -30.65 -30.60
CA GLY A 658 7.70 -30.49 -30.60
C GLY A 658 8.36 -30.91 -29.28
N ALA A 659 9.69 -30.85 -29.22
CA ALA A 659 10.35 -30.73 -27.93
C ALA A 659 10.13 -29.29 -27.45
N CYS A 660 9.08 -29.05 -26.65
CA CYS A 660 8.97 -27.80 -25.89
C CYS A 660 10.25 -27.65 -25.06
N TYR A 661 11.19 -26.85 -25.58
CA TYR A 661 12.36 -26.42 -24.82
C TYR A 661 11.87 -25.59 -23.63
N PRO A 662 12.47 -25.79 -22.44
CA PRO A 662 12.18 -24.95 -21.28
C PRO A 662 12.55 -23.48 -21.51
#